data_AF-A0A7Z9KVY1-F1
#
_entry.id   AF-A0A7Z9KVY1-F1
#
_cell.length_a   1.000
_cell.length_b   1.000
_cell.length_c   1.000
_cell.angle_alpha   90.00
_cell.angle_beta   90.00
_cell.angle_gamma   90.00
#
_symmetry.space_group_name_H-M   'P 1'
#
loop_
_entity.id
_entity.type
_entity.pdbx_description
1 polymer ?
#
loop_
_entity_poly.entity_id
_entity_poly.type
_entity_poly.pdbx_seq_one_letter_code
_entity_poly.pdbx_strand_id
1 'polypeptide(L)'
;TVDGTEYDYRIVTLDTAGNRSTSSSYGPILSFDNIGGGDSVAPEEVTGFGSTSGDEFIYLTWTPSGNTALDLIDQHLSMSTDGGSSYGAPTSLGKLVVESLTNGQGYHFKLQVEDSSGNISAGVVIGPVTPDASAFQTVSGTISIDTTWAAGVFYVSEHLTVNAGVTLTINPGVVVKVRQSHRITMNGNLVSVGTLADPIIFTSYTDDSVGGDTNNDGPSSGTPGYWDYLNITESSNAAITRLDYTEIRYGGGSTASLHLRMSAPVMNCVFRDNLGHGVYAYGSASLFEDNQFIDNGGSGVYHENRGGNYPAVYRNNTFSGNQHGMYMRDSDDSVTIDGNTVTNNSDWGIYFYSTPSGSPISNNTITGNNRPLRVPFSMLPEAADNNTINTNTQNHIQVLGNSRTQPLVLPDNQIYWQDFGQATVATGVNMSMGPGTIWKMSLNTSFYVDGALTAVGDPSDKIIFTSYRDDSAGGDTNNDGLSSGVPGDWYYVYFRGASLDFLTRMEDVEVRYGGQATASIRTEQASPTFKNCVVRDSKNYGFYNSGFSGVVDNCEIKDNTLSGIYDENSGGVHSPDYINNTISGNQHGLYLNDPDNSVTISNNQIINNDNWGVYFNSTPTTPTLMNNTITGNLWAGFIPATGVPGSGDGNVLVPNQVNGLWVRGQSRYTDLHLEVLTGGGQELNTYQVNGSLIMQTGTTMTVDPGVTMKFESNGRLTIKGNLDAQGTASQRIGFTSHRDDRLGGDLDLNGYGGTPANGDWQGLYLADGVDGGTVLDYVAIRYGGLVDAGLYADRTDFSISNSEVSNSSRYGIRAFEASVTISNTEIFSNALTGVYLSTSGSSTITGGRIYAGLNDGVHLDGSSGLTMLGTEIFTNLGDGLRNNGNQVVVATGNWWGAVDGPGGDAPGAGDQVSNTSTGSIDSSGFLLSGSNFNFFNAGPNTGEGTLANPAVTQGADTSEFGSGSDTRVLYDLDRVILDYPNVPSSDLYDLIVTYYNPEDTSGIGGNIQSLTAGPADNFDIHGALSITSTVQNKRYALDAGAHAGSTLMLNAIRDNGYRSVVSRLWLIERAVSADVTAPVSSIENPTAAAQLNGGMVDLTGTTTEAGELDLVEVGIDDGSGVVWRPVTQLNTDNSWRYRWSLPADGNYTLSVRGADTAGNVETAGAGIAVVVNQSAPAAVTNVYSSDAIADNGGSIDVFWDLSADDGNDVATYEIERRDTGTAIFSLVTSVAAGNATATDTTTVDGTEYDYRIVTLDTR
;
A
#
# COMPACT_ATOMS: atom_id res chain seq x y z
N THR A 1 84.95 3.53 -18.44
CA THR A 1 85.18 4.94 -18.09
C THR A 1 86.54 5.37 -18.67
N VAL A 2 86.79 6.66 -18.82
CA VAL A 2 88.07 7.27 -19.24
C VAL A 2 88.70 7.91 -18.01
N ASP A 3 89.98 7.68 -17.78
CA ASP A 3 90.63 8.16 -16.56
C ASP A 3 90.70 9.69 -16.50
N GLY A 4 90.50 10.25 -15.31
CA GLY A 4 90.41 11.70 -15.07
C GLY A 4 89.09 12.34 -15.55
N THR A 5 88.14 11.55 -16.06
CA THR A 5 86.78 12.03 -16.41
C THR A 5 85.81 11.75 -15.27
N GLU A 6 85.05 12.76 -14.88
CA GLU A 6 83.99 12.68 -13.88
C GLU A 6 82.74 12.01 -14.46
N TYR A 7 82.26 10.95 -13.79
CA TYR A 7 81.05 10.22 -14.18
C TYR A 7 80.01 10.31 -13.08
N ASP A 8 78.79 10.65 -13.47
CA ASP A 8 77.60 10.55 -12.64
C ASP A 8 76.85 9.25 -12.94
N TYR A 9 76.53 8.49 -11.90
CA TYR A 9 75.77 7.26 -12.00
C TYR A 9 74.40 7.43 -11.36
N ARG A 10 73.36 6.85 -11.96
CA ARG A 10 72.05 6.70 -11.33
C ARG A 10 71.48 5.34 -11.67
N ILE A 11 70.74 4.78 -10.73
CA ILE A 11 69.99 3.54 -10.92
C ILE A 11 68.57 3.89 -11.38
N VAL A 12 68.11 3.20 -12.42
CA VAL A 12 66.74 3.27 -12.92
C VAL A 12 66.12 1.91 -12.70
N THR A 13 65.06 1.87 -11.89
CA THR A 13 64.26 0.67 -11.68
C THR A 13 63.10 0.64 -12.68
N LEU A 14 62.94 -0.51 -13.34
CA LEU A 14 61.81 -0.82 -14.20
C LEU A 14 61.00 -1.94 -13.55
N ASP A 15 59.69 -1.76 -13.48
CA ASP A 15 58.79 -2.89 -13.24
C ASP A 15 58.52 -3.66 -14.55
N THR A 16 57.81 -4.79 -14.43
CA THR A 16 57.41 -5.64 -15.57
C THR A 16 56.34 -5.02 -16.47
N ALA A 17 55.74 -3.89 -16.08
CA ALA A 17 54.77 -3.12 -16.85
C ALA A 17 55.42 -1.95 -17.64
N GLY A 18 56.70 -1.66 -17.40
CA GLY A 18 57.48 -0.65 -18.10
C GLY A 18 57.54 0.73 -17.42
N ASN A 19 57.02 0.86 -16.20
CA ASN A 19 57.10 2.10 -15.43
C ASN A 19 58.52 2.34 -14.91
N ARG A 20 58.91 3.63 -14.77
CA ARG A 20 60.27 4.02 -14.41
C ARG A 20 60.28 4.95 -13.22
N SER A 21 61.14 4.65 -12.25
CA SER A 21 61.56 5.60 -11.23
C SER A 21 63.08 5.78 -11.30
N THR A 22 63.53 7.02 -11.09
CA THR A 22 64.95 7.39 -11.16
C THR A 22 65.45 7.75 -9.77
N SER A 23 66.52 7.09 -9.34
CA SER A 23 67.28 7.53 -8.16
C SER A 23 67.96 8.89 -8.40
N SER A 24 68.37 9.54 -7.31
CA SER A 24 69.27 10.69 -7.34
C SER A 24 70.59 10.35 -8.03
N SER A 25 71.18 11.33 -8.72
CA SER A 25 72.48 11.19 -9.36
C SER A 25 73.58 11.07 -8.30
N TYR A 26 74.39 10.03 -8.36
CA TYR A 26 75.52 9.80 -7.48
C TYR A 26 76.83 10.00 -8.25
N GLY A 27 77.56 11.04 -7.88
CA GLY A 27 78.79 11.47 -8.53
C GLY A 27 79.09 12.94 -8.25
N PRO A 28 80.17 13.48 -8.85
CA PRO A 28 81.01 12.80 -9.84
C PRO A 28 81.99 11.78 -9.23
N ILE A 29 82.17 10.63 -9.90
CA ILE A 29 83.21 9.63 -9.60
C ILE A 29 84.24 9.63 -10.73
N LEU A 30 85.52 9.71 -10.37
CA LEU A 30 86.64 9.68 -11.30
C LEU A 30 87.13 8.24 -11.52
N SER A 31 87.43 7.90 -12.77
CA SER A 31 88.18 6.69 -13.12
C SER A 31 89.68 6.99 -13.03
N PHE A 32 90.49 6.09 -12.47
CA PHE A 32 91.96 6.19 -12.42
C PHE A 32 92.61 4.86 -12.80
N ASP A 33 93.78 4.91 -13.46
CA ASP A 33 94.63 3.75 -13.77
C ASP A 33 95.51 3.42 -12.57
N ASN A 34 95.24 2.28 -11.92
CA ASN A 34 95.97 1.82 -10.72
C ASN A 34 97.04 0.75 -11.01
N ILE A 35 97.52 0.61 -12.25
CA ILE A 35 98.64 -0.28 -12.54
C ILE A 35 99.94 0.52 -12.66
N GLY A 36 100.46 0.95 -11.50
CA GLY A 36 101.89 1.16 -11.31
C GLY A 36 102.33 2.53 -10.78
N GLY A 37 102.63 2.60 -9.47
CA GLY A 37 103.58 3.57 -8.95
C GLY A 37 103.39 4.00 -7.49
N GLY A 38 104.09 3.34 -6.57
CA GLY A 38 104.63 3.96 -5.35
C GLY A 38 103.69 4.27 -4.20
N ASP A 39 102.39 4.02 -4.32
CA ASP A 39 101.49 4.20 -3.19
C ASP A 39 101.76 3.15 -2.12
N SER A 40 102.19 3.63 -0.95
CA SER A 40 102.55 2.84 0.23
C SER A 40 101.82 3.37 1.47
N VAL A 41 100.84 4.26 1.27
CA VAL A 41 100.09 4.92 2.33
C VAL A 41 98.67 4.44 2.22
N ALA A 42 98.25 3.63 3.18
CA ALA A 42 96.86 3.20 3.25
C ALA A 42 95.90 4.42 3.41
N PRO A 43 94.62 4.29 3.01
CA PRO A 43 93.62 5.34 3.16
C PRO A 43 93.47 5.79 4.62
N GLU A 44 92.97 7.01 4.83
CA GLU A 44 92.78 7.51 6.20
C GLU A 44 91.82 6.62 6.99
N GLU A 45 92.11 6.44 8.28
CA GLU A 45 91.25 5.65 9.16
C GLU A 45 89.80 6.16 9.16
N VAL A 46 88.86 5.24 9.37
CA VAL A 46 87.49 5.59 9.75
C VAL A 46 87.50 6.37 11.07
N THR A 47 86.53 7.26 11.28
CA THR A 47 86.42 8.04 12.54
C THR A 47 85.10 7.76 13.24
N GLY A 48 85.02 8.03 14.55
CA GLY A 48 83.79 7.76 15.30
C GLY A 48 83.36 6.30 15.31
N PHE A 49 84.31 5.35 15.24
CA PHE A 49 84.01 3.93 15.34
C PHE A 49 83.48 3.62 16.74
N GLY A 50 82.23 3.17 16.80
CA GLY A 50 81.49 2.95 18.03
C GLY A 50 80.59 1.71 17.91
N SER A 51 80.04 1.32 19.05
CA SER A 51 79.20 0.13 19.17
C SER A 51 77.99 0.39 20.05
N THR A 52 76.87 -0.24 19.69
CA THR A 52 75.70 -0.39 20.56
C THR A 52 75.47 -1.88 20.77
N SER A 53 75.50 -2.33 22.03
CA SER A 53 75.15 -3.72 22.37
C SER A 53 73.68 -3.98 22.05
N GLY A 54 73.39 -5.17 21.54
CA GLY A 54 72.04 -5.73 21.49
C GLY A 54 72.03 -7.17 21.95
N ASP A 55 70.90 -7.82 21.72
CA ASP A 55 70.66 -9.22 22.06
C ASP A 55 71.28 -10.13 21.01
N GLU A 56 72.38 -10.81 21.35
CA GLU A 56 73.14 -11.70 20.45
C GLU A 56 73.73 -11.01 19.20
N PHE A 57 73.75 -9.68 19.15
CA PHE A 57 74.43 -8.90 18.12
C PHE A 57 75.01 -7.60 18.67
N ILE A 58 75.90 -6.96 17.90
CA ILE A 58 76.43 -5.63 18.21
C ILE A 58 76.30 -4.76 16.97
N TYR A 59 75.63 -3.62 17.10
CA TYR A 59 75.57 -2.64 16.03
C TYR A 59 76.84 -1.80 16.03
N LEU A 60 77.55 -1.83 14.91
CA LEU A 60 78.75 -1.06 14.68
C LEU A 60 78.44 0.17 13.85
N THR A 61 78.94 1.33 14.26
CA THR A 61 78.76 2.60 13.55
C THR A 61 80.10 3.29 13.39
N TRP A 62 80.35 3.89 12.23
CA TRP A 62 81.52 4.74 12.01
C TRP A 62 81.23 5.80 10.95
N THR A 63 82.01 6.87 10.99
CA THR A 63 82.14 7.83 9.90
C THR A 63 83.11 7.26 8.87
N PRO A 64 82.75 7.20 7.57
CA PRO A 64 83.62 6.71 6.52
C PRO A 64 84.99 7.41 6.50
N SER A 65 85.99 6.73 5.95
CA SER A 65 87.31 7.32 5.71
C SER A 65 87.18 8.65 4.96
N GLY A 66 88.04 9.62 5.31
CA GLY A 66 88.15 10.88 4.57
C GLY A 66 88.48 10.68 3.09
N ASN A 67 89.06 9.52 2.75
CA ASN A 67 89.43 9.07 1.41
C ASN A 67 90.01 10.22 0.56
N THR A 68 90.93 11.01 1.12
CA THR A 68 91.32 12.27 0.46
C THR A 68 92.15 12.05 -0.80
N ALA A 69 92.74 10.85 -0.92
CA ALA A 69 93.40 10.36 -2.12
C ALA A 69 92.46 9.67 -3.14
N LEU A 70 91.19 9.44 -2.77
CA LEU A 70 90.14 8.80 -3.59
C LEU A 70 90.47 7.37 -4.07
N ASP A 71 91.23 6.62 -3.28
CA ASP A 71 91.81 5.30 -3.61
C ASP A 71 91.29 4.14 -2.73
N LEU A 72 90.41 4.41 -1.76
CA LEU A 72 89.72 3.40 -0.95
C LEU A 72 88.95 2.40 -1.82
N ILE A 73 89.25 1.11 -1.69
CA ILE A 73 88.52 0.03 -2.39
C ILE A 73 87.73 -0.89 -1.46
N ASP A 74 88.11 -1.00 -0.18
CA ASP A 74 87.46 -1.93 0.74
C ASP A 74 87.64 -1.53 2.22
N GLN A 75 86.80 -2.10 3.09
CA GLN A 75 86.92 -1.99 4.54
C GLN A 75 86.85 -3.38 5.18
N HIS A 76 87.79 -3.71 6.05
CA HIS A 76 87.91 -5.01 6.70
C HIS A 76 87.52 -4.95 8.17
N LEU A 77 86.53 -5.75 8.58
CA LEU A 77 86.14 -5.95 9.96
C LEU A 77 86.71 -7.26 10.51
N SER A 78 87.47 -7.18 11.59
CA SER A 78 87.96 -8.35 12.32
C SER A 78 87.44 -8.36 13.76
N MET A 79 87.14 -9.54 14.28
CA MET A 79 86.57 -9.72 15.62
C MET A 79 87.51 -10.52 16.52
N SER A 80 87.57 -10.18 17.79
CA SER A 80 88.34 -10.87 18.83
C SER A 80 87.45 -11.23 20.02
N THR A 81 87.58 -12.46 20.53
CA THR A 81 86.91 -12.97 21.74
C THR A 81 87.86 -13.12 22.93
N ASP A 82 89.16 -12.83 22.76
CA ASP A 82 90.24 -13.04 23.74
C ASP A 82 90.84 -11.74 24.29
N GLY A 83 90.02 -10.68 24.35
CA GLY A 83 90.43 -9.37 24.88
C GLY A 83 91.30 -8.55 23.92
N GLY A 84 91.20 -8.79 22.60
CA GLY A 84 91.99 -8.11 21.57
C GLY A 84 93.40 -8.67 21.37
N SER A 85 93.70 -9.86 21.93
CA SER A 85 95.02 -10.50 21.84
C SER A 85 95.24 -11.14 20.47
N SER A 86 94.18 -11.69 19.87
CA SER A 86 94.15 -12.15 18.49
C SER A 86 92.82 -11.80 17.84
N TYR A 87 92.87 -11.44 16.55
CA TYR A 87 91.68 -11.17 15.75
C TYR A 87 91.48 -12.31 14.76
N GLY A 88 90.23 -12.73 14.58
CA GLY A 88 89.82 -13.66 13.53
C GLY A 88 90.10 -13.10 12.13
N ALA A 89 89.84 -13.93 11.11
CA ALA A 89 90.04 -13.51 9.72
C ALA A 89 89.23 -12.24 9.39
N PRO A 90 89.85 -11.22 8.76
CA PRO A 90 89.14 -10.01 8.36
C PRO A 90 88.02 -10.33 7.38
N THR A 91 86.88 -9.68 7.60
CA THR A 91 85.70 -9.74 6.72
C THR A 91 85.62 -8.44 5.92
N SER A 92 85.67 -8.54 4.61
CA SER A 92 85.44 -7.41 3.68
C SER A 92 83.99 -6.92 3.82
N LEU A 93 83.81 -5.62 4.08
CA LEU A 93 82.54 -4.97 4.37
C LEU A 93 81.84 -4.42 3.12
N GLY A 94 82.08 -5.02 1.96
CA GLY A 94 81.21 -4.86 0.78
C GLY A 94 79.77 -5.36 0.99
N LYS A 95 79.48 -6.14 2.07
CA LYS A 95 78.14 -6.53 2.55
C LYS A 95 78.20 -7.25 3.93
N LEU A 96 77.33 -6.83 4.86
CA LEU A 96 76.76 -7.53 6.04
C LEU A 96 77.31 -7.28 7.48
N VAL A 97 76.32 -7.32 8.39
CA VAL A 97 76.25 -7.28 9.87
C VAL A 97 76.93 -8.48 10.54
N VAL A 98 77.41 -8.30 11.77
CA VAL A 98 77.86 -9.38 12.66
C VAL A 98 76.68 -9.85 13.54
N GLU A 99 76.17 -11.04 13.28
CA GLU A 99 75.04 -11.67 14.00
C GLU A 99 75.50 -12.96 14.73
N SER A 100 74.64 -13.53 15.60
CA SER A 100 74.90 -14.77 16.37
C SER A 100 76.05 -14.69 17.39
N LEU A 101 76.26 -13.52 18.00
CA LEU A 101 77.16 -13.35 19.14
C LEU A 101 76.54 -13.95 20.40
N THR A 102 77.39 -14.37 21.34
CA THR A 102 76.93 -14.92 22.63
C THR A 102 76.75 -13.79 23.63
N ASN A 103 75.54 -13.63 24.17
CA ASN A 103 75.30 -12.70 25.27
C ASN A 103 76.22 -12.99 26.47
N GLY A 104 76.73 -11.93 27.10
CA GLY A 104 77.67 -12.02 28.23
C GLY A 104 79.13 -12.28 27.84
N GLN A 105 79.45 -12.54 26.56
CA GLN A 105 80.82 -12.63 26.06
C GLN A 105 81.32 -11.25 25.60
N GLY A 106 82.51 -10.85 26.04
CA GLY A 106 83.14 -9.60 25.58
C GLY A 106 83.83 -9.78 24.23
N TYR A 107 83.57 -8.87 23.28
CA TYR A 107 84.14 -8.84 21.94
C TYR A 107 84.92 -7.55 21.68
N HIS A 108 86.03 -7.63 20.96
CA HIS A 108 86.69 -6.46 20.39
C HIS A 108 86.56 -6.49 18.86
N PHE A 109 86.24 -5.34 18.26
CA PHE A 109 86.14 -5.19 16.81
C PHE A 109 87.26 -4.28 16.33
N LYS A 110 87.91 -4.67 15.23
CA LYS A 110 88.90 -3.86 14.54
C LYS A 110 88.41 -3.59 13.12
N LEU A 111 88.32 -2.32 12.75
CA LEU A 111 87.94 -1.88 11.41
C LEU A 111 89.14 -1.26 10.71
N GLN A 112 89.50 -1.78 9.54
CA GLN A 112 90.60 -1.32 8.70
C GLN A 112 90.08 -0.93 7.33
N VAL A 113 90.71 0.04 6.69
CA VAL A 113 90.49 0.41 5.28
C VAL A 113 91.65 -0.02 4.40
N GLU A 114 91.35 -0.40 3.14
CA GLU A 114 92.29 -0.87 2.13
C GLU A 114 92.17 -0.04 0.84
N ASP A 115 93.32 0.33 0.25
CA ASP A 115 93.39 0.95 -1.09
C ASP A 115 93.56 -0.07 -2.22
N SER A 116 93.39 0.42 -3.45
CA SER A 116 93.56 -0.37 -4.67
C SER A 116 94.94 -1.03 -4.88
N SER A 117 95.97 -0.56 -4.17
CA SER A 117 97.33 -1.11 -4.18
C SER A 117 97.54 -2.20 -3.11
N GLY A 118 96.53 -2.44 -2.26
CA GLY A 118 96.54 -3.41 -1.18
C GLY A 118 97.17 -2.92 0.12
N ASN A 119 97.39 -1.60 0.28
CA ASN A 119 97.84 -1.08 1.56
C ASN A 119 96.65 -1.02 2.53
N ILE A 120 96.84 -1.63 3.71
CA ILE A 120 95.82 -1.70 4.75
C ILE A 120 96.24 -0.79 5.90
N SER A 121 95.31 0.05 6.35
CA SER A 121 95.47 0.93 7.51
C SER A 121 95.70 0.17 8.82
N ALA A 122 96.11 0.87 9.88
CA ALA A 122 96.43 0.25 11.17
C ALA A 122 95.17 -0.32 11.87
N GLY A 123 94.03 0.31 11.60
CA GLY A 123 92.70 -0.07 12.02
C GLY A 123 92.29 0.54 13.35
N VAL A 124 91.03 0.96 13.42
CA VAL A 124 90.40 1.46 14.64
C VAL A 124 89.79 0.30 15.41
N VAL A 125 90.11 0.19 16.70
CA VAL A 125 89.62 -0.89 17.58
C VAL A 125 88.61 -0.34 18.57
N ILE A 126 87.53 -1.09 18.79
CA ILE A 126 86.60 -0.87 19.90
C ILE A 126 86.42 -2.15 20.73
N GLY A 127 86.11 -1.99 22.02
CA GLY A 127 85.80 -3.09 22.95
C GLY A 127 86.66 -3.11 24.23
N PRO A 128 86.34 -4.02 25.18
CA PRO A 128 85.36 -5.10 25.03
C PRO A 128 83.92 -4.55 25.00
N VAL A 129 83.13 -5.02 24.04
CA VAL A 129 81.70 -4.78 23.92
C VAL A 129 80.99 -6.11 24.16
N THR A 130 80.06 -6.13 25.09
CA THR A 130 79.36 -7.36 25.49
C THR A 130 77.91 -7.26 25.00
N PRO A 131 77.45 -8.15 24.10
CA PRO A 131 76.04 -8.30 23.80
C PRO A 131 75.29 -8.71 25.08
N ASP A 132 74.10 -8.18 25.25
CA ASP A 132 73.28 -8.40 26.43
C ASP A 132 71.81 -8.36 26.00
N ALA A 133 71.06 -9.40 26.36
CA ALA A 133 69.62 -9.47 26.11
C ALA A 133 68.86 -8.30 26.76
N SER A 134 69.43 -7.67 27.78
CA SER A 134 68.88 -6.51 28.47
C SER A 134 69.43 -5.16 27.99
N ALA A 135 70.19 -5.11 26.88
CA ALA A 135 70.79 -3.87 26.38
C ALA A 135 69.77 -2.90 25.77
N PHE A 136 69.67 -1.69 26.32
CA PHE A 136 68.88 -0.60 25.75
C PHE A 136 69.46 0.79 26.06
N GLN A 137 69.07 1.78 25.27
CA GLN A 137 69.34 3.19 25.50
C GLN A 137 68.09 3.87 26.08
N THR A 138 68.18 4.45 27.27
CA THR A 138 67.04 5.16 27.86
C THR A 138 66.87 6.55 27.22
N VAL A 139 65.66 6.85 26.77
CA VAL A 139 65.24 8.15 26.27
C VAL A 139 64.02 8.66 27.05
N SER A 140 63.93 9.98 27.25
CA SER A 140 62.84 10.62 28.00
C SER A 140 62.77 12.13 27.71
N GLY A 141 61.68 12.77 28.10
CA GLY A 141 61.57 14.23 28.13
C GLY A 141 61.43 14.85 26.73
N THR A 142 62.20 15.90 26.45
CA THR A 142 62.07 16.70 25.23
C THR A 142 63.29 16.54 24.32
N ILE A 143 63.07 16.21 23.05
CA ILE A 143 64.07 16.27 21.99
C ILE A 143 63.96 17.65 21.32
N SER A 144 64.98 18.49 21.53
CA SER A 144 65.00 19.90 21.09
C SER A 144 65.93 20.19 19.91
N ILE A 145 66.67 19.19 19.43
CA ILE A 145 67.55 19.27 18.26
C ILE A 145 67.35 18.03 17.40
N ASP A 146 67.65 18.14 16.10
CA ASP A 146 67.57 16.99 15.20
C ASP A 146 68.37 15.82 15.78
N THR A 147 67.71 14.67 15.85
CA THR A 147 68.23 13.49 16.55
C THR A 147 68.06 12.29 15.65
N THR A 148 69.09 11.44 15.59
CA THR A 148 69.05 10.17 14.87
C THR A 148 69.21 9.01 15.84
N TRP A 149 68.25 8.09 15.83
CA TRP A 149 68.38 6.78 16.45
C TRP A 149 68.93 5.82 15.41
N ALA A 150 70.24 5.57 15.52
CA ALA A 150 71.00 4.93 14.45
C ALA A 150 70.84 3.41 14.43
N ALA A 151 70.82 2.76 15.60
CA ALA A 151 70.66 1.31 15.75
C ALA A 151 70.42 0.93 17.24
N GLY A 152 69.90 -0.28 17.48
CA GLY A 152 69.69 -0.83 18.83
C GLY A 152 68.29 -0.61 19.41
N VAL A 153 68.15 -0.90 20.71
CA VAL A 153 66.89 -0.77 21.45
C VAL A 153 66.85 0.56 22.21
N PHE A 154 65.79 1.34 22.02
CA PHE A 154 65.55 2.61 22.73
C PHE A 154 64.36 2.45 23.67
N TYR A 155 64.58 2.65 24.97
CA TYR A 155 63.56 2.59 26.01
C TYR A 155 63.02 3.98 26.36
N VAL A 156 61.76 4.24 26.03
CA VAL A 156 61.04 5.47 26.40
C VAL A 156 60.51 5.33 27.82
N SER A 157 61.26 5.89 28.78
CA SER A 157 61.01 5.74 30.22
C SER A 157 59.99 6.73 30.81
N GLU A 158 59.73 7.83 30.11
CA GLU A 158 58.76 8.89 30.45
C GLU A 158 58.10 9.38 29.17
N HIS A 159 57.09 10.27 29.24
CA HIS A 159 56.50 10.86 28.04
C HIS A 159 57.59 11.56 27.22
N LEU A 160 57.68 11.23 25.93
CA LEU A 160 58.68 11.81 25.02
C LEU A 160 58.02 12.84 24.11
N THR A 161 58.61 14.02 23.95
CA THR A 161 58.15 15.07 23.04
C THR A 161 59.26 15.50 22.11
N VAL A 162 59.04 15.44 20.80
CA VAL A 162 59.91 16.07 19.79
C VAL A 162 59.37 17.46 19.50
N ASN A 163 60.16 18.51 19.72
CA ASN A 163 59.73 19.90 19.57
C ASN A 163 59.40 20.26 18.11
N ALA A 164 58.55 21.27 17.92
CA ALA A 164 58.25 21.81 16.60
C ALA A 164 59.52 22.27 15.88
N GLY A 165 59.62 21.95 14.58
CA GLY A 165 60.80 22.23 13.75
C GLY A 165 61.97 21.26 13.91
N VAL A 166 61.91 20.32 14.85
CA VAL A 166 62.95 19.29 15.06
C VAL A 166 62.57 18.00 14.34
N THR A 167 63.55 17.27 13.81
CA THR A 167 63.35 15.96 13.17
C THR A 167 63.92 14.84 14.03
N LEU A 168 63.09 13.84 14.35
CA LEU A 168 63.57 12.55 14.81
C LEU A 168 63.67 11.60 13.61
N THR A 169 64.89 11.16 13.32
CA THR A 169 65.16 10.14 12.31
C THR A 169 65.42 8.81 13.01
N ILE A 170 64.69 7.77 12.63
CA ILE A 170 64.89 6.42 13.12
C ILE A 170 65.33 5.56 11.95
N ASN A 171 66.49 4.93 12.08
CA ASN A 171 67.08 4.10 11.03
C ASN A 171 66.53 2.66 11.06
N PRO A 172 66.64 1.90 9.94
CA PRO A 172 66.23 0.49 9.87
C PRO A 172 66.77 -0.38 11.01
N GLY A 173 65.95 -1.33 11.48
CA GLY A 173 66.31 -2.28 12.55
C GLY A 173 66.25 -1.74 13.98
N VAL A 174 65.91 -0.46 14.18
CA VAL A 174 65.73 0.11 15.52
C VAL A 174 64.45 -0.42 16.17
N VAL A 175 64.56 -0.80 17.45
CA VAL A 175 63.43 -1.18 18.31
C VAL A 175 63.19 -0.08 19.34
N VAL A 176 61.97 0.43 19.43
CA VAL A 176 61.54 1.45 20.39
C VAL A 176 60.58 0.81 21.39
N LYS A 177 61.04 0.60 22.61
CA LYS A 177 60.27 0.02 23.71
C LYS A 177 59.69 1.13 24.60
N VAL A 178 58.39 1.12 24.85
CA VAL A 178 57.71 2.21 25.59
C VAL A 178 57.21 1.72 26.95
N ARG A 179 57.45 2.52 28.00
CA ARG A 179 56.95 2.26 29.35
C ARG A 179 55.42 2.23 29.40
N GLN A 180 54.87 1.46 30.35
CA GLN A 180 53.43 1.32 30.55
C GLN A 180 52.73 2.68 30.68
N SER A 181 51.63 2.89 29.95
CA SER A 181 50.82 4.12 29.94
C SER A 181 51.59 5.41 29.57
N HIS A 182 52.65 5.29 28.77
CA HIS A 182 53.38 6.44 28.24
C HIS A 182 53.17 6.61 26.73
N ARG A 183 53.44 7.82 26.24
CA ARG A 183 53.21 8.25 24.86
C ARG A 183 54.42 8.96 24.29
N ILE A 184 54.52 8.95 22.98
CA ILE A 184 55.48 9.75 22.21
C ILE A 184 54.67 10.81 21.46
N THR A 185 55.06 12.08 21.59
CA THR A 185 54.39 13.22 20.92
C THR A 185 55.36 13.90 19.95
N MET A 186 55.00 13.90 18.67
CA MET A 186 55.72 14.61 17.62
C MET A 186 55.06 15.95 17.38
N ASN A 187 55.60 17.01 17.99
CA ASN A 187 55.33 18.38 17.56
C ASN A 187 56.23 18.75 16.35
N GLY A 188 57.40 18.10 16.24
CA GLY A 188 58.30 18.15 15.07
C GLY A 188 58.04 17.04 14.05
N ASN A 189 59.04 16.68 13.25
CA ASN A 189 58.94 15.69 12.16
C ASN A 189 59.41 14.31 12.62
N LEU A 190 58.79 13.26 12.07
CA LEU A 190 59.24 11.87 12.23
C LEU A 190 59.63 11.28 10.87
N VAL A 191 60.87 10.83 10.73
CA VAL A 191 61.32 10.02 9.59
C VAL A 191 61.59 8.61 10.11
N SER A 192 60.63 7.71 9.91
CA SER A 192 60.72 6.28 10.26
C SER A 192 60.69 5.46 8.98
N VAL A 193 61.86 5.14 8.44
CA VAL A 193 62.00 4.48 7.12
C VAL A 193 62.86 3.25 7.29
N GLY A 194 62.21 2.11 7.52
CA GLY A 194 62.84 0.80 7.63
C GLY A 194 63.03 0.14 6.27
N THR A 195 63.29 -1.16 6.30
CA THR A 195 63.24 -2.03 5.10
C THR A 195 62.47 -3.30 5.42
N LEU A 196 62.12 -4.10 4.39
CA LEU A 196 61.46 -5.39 4.58
C LEU A 196 62.28 -6.35 5.48
N ALA A 197 63.62 -6.30 5.37
CA ALA A 197 64.51 -7.14 6.18
C ALA A 197 64.68 -6.58 7.59
N ASP A 198 64.75 -5.25 7.72
CA ASP A 198 65.04 -4.55 8.96
C ASP A 198 63.97 -3.48 9.24
N PRO A 199 62.76 -3.87 9.66
CA PRO A 199 61.71 -2.91 10.00
C PRO A 199 62.06 -2.12 11.27
N ILE A 200 61.44 -0.94 11.42
CA ILE A 200 61.51 -0.17 12.67
C ILE A 200 60.33 -0.60 13.54
N ILE A 201 60.56 -0.97 14.80
CA ILE A 201 59.51 -1.59 15.64
C ILE A 201 59.24 -0.75 16.89
N PHE A 202 58.03 -0.24 17.04
CA PHE A 202 57.52 0.36 18.28
C PHE A 202 56.71 -0.68 19.07
N THR A 203 57.09 -0.93 20.33
CA THR A 203 56.51 -2.01 21.12
C THR A 203 56.47 -1.74 22.63
N SER A 204 55.82 -2.62 23.40
CA SER A 204 55.81 -2.58 24.86
C SER A 204 57.18 -2.87 25.46
N TYR A 205 57.47 -2.31 26.64
CA TYR A 205 58.72 -2.61 27.36
C TYR A 205 58.91 -4.10 27.71
N THR A 206 57.80 -4.84 27.84
CA THR A 206 57.77 -6.27 28.22
C THR A 206 57.70 -7.20 27.00
N ASP A 207 58.03 -6.72 25.80
CA ASP A 207 57.98 -7.55 24.58
C ASP A 207 59.37 -8.07 24.24
N ASP A 208 59.65 -9.32 24.58
CA ASP A 208 60.95 -9.94 24.37
C ASP A 208 61.08 -10.55 22.97
N SER A 209 59.99 -10.54 22.19
CA SER A 209 60.00 -11.09 20.84
C SER A 209 60.89 -10.26 19.89
N VAL A 210 61.26 -9.03 20.28
CA VAL A 210 62.19 -8.15 19.55
C VAL A 210 63.06 -7.37 20.55
N GLY A 211 64.35 -7.24 20.24
CA GLY A 211 65.28 -6.46 21.06
C GLY A 211 65.60 -7.04 22.44
N GLY A 212 65.29 -8.33 22.69
CA GLY A 212 65.65 -9.05 23.93
C GLY A 212 64.85 -8.69 25.18
N ASP A 213 65.10 -9.40 26.28
CA ASP A 213 64.48 -9.22 27.61
C ASP A 213 65.03 -7.97 28.33
N THR A 214 64.59 -6.79 27.90
CA THR A 214 65.05 -5.47 28.38
C THR A 214 64.63 -5.12 29.80
N ASN A 215 63.71 -5.88 30.39
CA ASN A 215 63.12 -5.66 31.71
C ASN A 215 63.41 -6.81 32.69
N ASN A 216 64.09 -7.87 32.26
CA ASN A 216 64.49 -9.04 33.03
C ASN A 216 63.32 -9.73 33.75
N ASP A 217 62.15 -9.79 33.13
CA ASP A 217 60.99 -10.52 33.68
C ASP A 217 60.84 -11.95 33.16
N GLY A 218 61.78 -12.39 32.31
CA GLY A 218 61.72 -13.68 31.64
C GLY A 218 60.74 -13.66 30.47
N PRO A 219 60.67 -14.75 29.67
CA PRO A 219 60.04 -14.72 28.34
C PRO A 219 58.61 -14.17 28.34
N SER A 220 58.42 -13.02 27.69
CA SER A 220 57.17 -12.31 27.56
C SER A 220 56.96 -11.82 26.14
N SER A 221 55.71 -11.83 25.66
CA SER A 221 55.33 -11.43 24.30
C SER A 221 54.70 -10.04 24.24
N GLY A 222 54.81 -9.21 25.28
CA GLY A 222 54.09 -7.93 25.34
C GLY A 222 52.60 -8.08 25.70
N THR A 223 51.94 -6.95 26.03
CA THR A 223 50.50 -6.90 26.36
C THR A 223 49.81 -5.82 25.54
N PRO A 224 48.72 -6.10 24.81
CA PRO A 224 47.94 -5.08 24.12
C PRO A 224 47.55 -3.92 25.05
N GLY A 225 47.78 -2.67 24.61
CA GLY A 225 47.48 -1.48 25.40
C GLY A 225 48.48 -1.18 26.52
N TYR A 226 49.65 -1.84 26.52
CA TYR A 226 50.70 -1.57 27.50
C TYR A 226 51.09 -0.10 27.49
N TRP A 227 51.32 0.49 26.32
CA TRP A 227 51.63 1.91 26.15
C TRP A 227 50.50 2.65 25.42
N ASP A 228 50.46 3.98 25.56
CA ASP A 228 49.31 4.77 25.12
C ASP A 228 49.25 4.87 23.59
N TYR A 229 50.13 5.69 22.98
CA TYR A 229 50.13 5.96 21.54
C TYR A 229 51.35 6.79 21.08
N LEU A 230 51.63 6.73 19.78
CA LEU A 230 52.46 7.68 19.05
C LEU A 230 51.55 8.76 18.47
N ASN A 231 51.75 10.03 18.83
CA ASN A 231 50.91 11.14 18.37
C ASN A 231 51.69 12.07 17.47
N ILE A 232 51.36 12.08 16.17
CA ILE A 232 51.88 13.02 15.18
C ILE A 232 50.88 14.17 15.06
N THR A 233 51.31 15.35 15.49
CA THR A 233 50.43 16.52 15.64
C THR A 233 50.41 17.38 14.37
N GLU A 234 49.45 18.30 14.30
CA GLU A 234 49.30 19.28 13.21
C GLU A 234 50.52 20.19 13.02
N SER A 235 51.45 20.29 13.98
CA SER A 235 52.64 21.13 13.85
C SER A 235 53.81 20.48 13.10
N SER A 236 53.72 19.19 12.79
CA SER A 236 54.70 18.45 11.98
C SER A 236 54.69 18.90 10.51
N ASN A 237 55.81 18.76 9.80
CA ASN A 237 55.89 19.06 8.38
C ASN A 237 55.52 17.82 7.53
N ALA A 238 54.43 17.92 6.76
CA ALA A 238 53.93 16.87 5.87
C ALA A 238 54.91 16.45 4.76
N ALA A 239 55.80 17.35 4.34
CA ALA A 239 56.81 17.06 3.32
C ALA A 239 58.00 16.23 3.86
N ILE A 240 58.15 16.14 5.18
CA ILE A 240 59.27 15.44 5.84
C ILE A 240 58.78 14.19 6.55
N THR A 241 57.66 14.30 7.26
CA THR A 241 57.14 13.22 8.10
C THR A 241 56.68 12.05 7.24
N ARG A 242 57.21 10.85 7.50
CA ARG A 242 56.86 9.62 6.78
C ARG A 242 57.14 8.37 7.59
N LEU A 243 56.27 7.38 7.43
CA LEU A 243 56.44 6.03 7.97
C LEU A 243 56.48 5.05 6.79
N ASP A 244 57.57 4.29 6.69
CA ASP A 244 57.76 3.26 5.69
C ASP A 244 58.45 2.05 6.34
N TYR A 245 57.96 0.83 6.14
CA TYR A 245 58.46 -0.39 6.82
C TYR A 245 58.58 -0.22 8.35
N THR A 246 57.53 0.32 8.97
CA THR A 246 57.43 0.52 10.42
C THR A 246 56.36 -0.40 11.00
N GLU A 247 56.69 -1.07 12.10
CA GLU A 247 55.78 -1.91 12.87
C GLU A 247 55.42 -1.23 14.20
N ILE A 248 54.13 -1.19 14.54
CA ILE A 248 53.61 -0.63 15.80
C ILE A 248 52.70 -1.66 16.47
N ARG A 249 53.12 -2.13 17.65
CA ARG A 249 52.41 -3.17 18.39
C ARG A 249 52.33 -2.97 19.90
N TYR A 250 51.36 -3.66 20.52
CA TYR A 250 51.08 -3.64 21.95
C TYR A 250 50.81 -2.24 22.54
N GLY A 251 50.46 -1.27 21.68
CA GLY A 251 50.08 0.08 22.06
C GLY A 251 48.56 0.23 22.15
N GLY A 252 48.10 1.48 22.12
CA GLY A 252 46.67 1.80 22.07
C GLY A 252 45.96 1.74 23.42
N GLY A 253 46.68 1.94 24.54
CA GLY A 253 46.10 1.92 25.89
C GLY A 253 45.01 2.99 26.13
N SER A 254 44.94 4.01 25.27
CA SER A 254 43.90 5.06 25.33
C SER A 254 42.86 4.95 24.21
N THR A 255 43.26 4.98 22.93
CA THR A 255 42.32 4.91 21.79
C THR A 255 42.88 4.22 20.55
N ALA A 256 44.11 4.50 20.15
CA ALA A 256 44.76 3.93 18.97
C ALA A 256 46.28 3.90 19.16
N SER A 257 47.03 3.04 18.48
CA SER A 257 48.50 3.01 18.64
C SER A 257 49.22 4.15 17.91
N LEU A 258 48.64 4.66 16.81
CA LEU A 258 49.07 5.89 16.13
C LEU A 258 47.92 6.90 16.02
N HIS A 259 48.15 8.14 16.48
CA HIS A 259 47.31 9.29 16.20
C HIS A 259 47.96 10.12 15.10
N LEU A 260 47.30 10.23 13.96
CA LEU A 260 47.77 10.99 12.81
C LEU A 260 46.86 12.19 12.58
N ARG A 261 47.27 13.35 13.09
CA ARG A 261 46.51 14.62 13.01
C ARG A 261 46.95 15.53 11.86
N MET A 262 47.70 14.98 10.92
CA MET A 262 48.27 15.69 9.79
C MET A 262 48.54 14.70 8.65
N SER A 263 48.57 15.19 7.41
CA SER A 263 48.83 14.33 6.25
C SER A 263 50.29 13.90 6.20
N ALA A 264 50.53 12.59 6.19
CA ALA A 264 51.83 11.96 5.95
C ALA A 264 51.64 10.62 5.25
N PRO A 265 52.54 10.21 4.35
CA PRO A 265 52.52 8.87 3.78
C PRO A 265 52.85 7.83 4.85
N VAL A 266 52.00 6.79 4.91
CA VAL A 266 52.17 5.61 5.75
C VAL A 266 52.14 4.41 4.80
N MET A 267 53.29 3.80 4.58
CA MET A 267 53.48 2.78 3.54
C MET A 267 54.17 1.54 4.09
N ASN A 268 53.82 0.35 3.61
CA ASN A 268 54.49 -0.91 4.00
C ASN A 268 54.57 -1.13 5.53
N CYS A 269 53.68 -0.53 6.31
CA CYS A 269 53.71 -0.59 7.77
C CYS A 269 52.84 -1.73 8.32
N VAL A 270 53.13 -2.18 9.53
CA VAL A 270 52.36 -3.19 10.25
C VAL A 270 51.83 -2.62 11.57
N PHE A 271 50.52 -2.61 11.76
CA PHE A 271 49.86 -2.21 13.00
C PHE A 271 49.17 -3.42 13.58
N ARG A 272 49.70 -3.98 14.68
CA ARG A 272 49.16 -5.23 15.22
C ARG A 272 49.12 -5.35 16.72
N ASP A 273 48.26 -6.23 17.22
CA ASP A 273 48.17 -6.58 18.64
C ASP A 273 47.98 -5.35 19.57
N ASN A 274 47.31 -4.31 19.08
CA ASN A 274 47.02 -3.09 19.85
C ASN A 274 45.68 -3.22 20.57
N LEU A 275 45.52 -2.60 21.75
CA LEU A 275 44.25 -2.65 22.48
C LEU A 275 43.16 -1.82 21.79
N GLY A 276 43.52 -0.63 21.31
CA GLY A 276 42.62 0.27 20.58
C GLY A 276 42.69 0.07 19.06
N HIS A 277 42.46 1.14 18.30
CA HIS A 277 42.63 1.14 16.85
C HIS A 277 44.11 0.99 16.45
N GLY A 278 44.39 0.47 15.25
CA GLY A 278 45.74 0.58 14.67
C GLY A 278 46.11 2.05 14.46
N VAL A 279 45.26 2.77 13.73
CA VAL A 279 45.45 4.20 13.45
C VAL A 279 44.16 4.99 13.72
N TYR A 280 44.30 6.13 14.39
CA TYR A 280 43.31 7.19 14.45
C TYR A 280 43.77 8.35 13.56
N ALA A 281 43.22 8.41 12.34
CA ALA A 281 43.52 9.45 11.37
C ALA A 281 42.49 10.57 11.52
N TYR A 282 42.92 11.76 11.92
CA TYR A 282 42.01 12.84 12.29
C TYR A 282 42.30 14.13 11.52
N GLY A 283 41.42 14.49 10.58
CA GLY A 283 41.62 15.60 9.65
C GLY A 283 42.85 15.38 8.76
N SER A 284 42.97 14.19 8.16
CA SER A 284 44.19 13.75 7.48
C SER A 284 43.92 13.29 6.05
N ALA A 285 44.59 13.90 5.07
CA ALA A 285 44.57 13.51 3.66
C ALA A 285 45.72 12.54 3.32
N SER A 286 46.01 11.61 4.23
CA SER A 286 47.16 10.71 4.11
C SER A 286 46.98 9.65 3.04
N LEU A 287 48.09 9.23 2.47
CA LEU A 287 48.20 7.99 1.70
C LEU A 287 48.53 6.84 2.67
N PHE A 288 47.64 5.87 2.74
CA PHE A 288 47.85 4.57 3.37
C PHE A 288 47.97 3.53 2.26
N GLU A 289 49.18 3.04 2.00
CA GLU A 289 49.45 2.09 0.92
C GLU A 289 50.25 0.87 1.39
N ASP A 290 49.84 -0.33 0.95
CA ASP A 290 50.53 -1.59 1.24
C ASP A 290 50.75 -1.89 2.74
N ASN A 291 49.88 -1.37 3.62
CA ASN A 291 49.97 -1.59 5.08
C ASN A 291 49.19 -2.82 5.53
N GLN A 292 49.54 -3.34 6.70
CA GLN A 292 48.83 -4.43 7.38
C GLN A 292 48.29 -3.96 8.73
N PHE A 293 47.00 -4.11 8.98
CA PHE A 293 46.30 -3.81 10.24
C PHE A 293 45.71 -5.11 10.78
N ILE A 294 46.40 -5.74 11.74
CA ILE A 294 46.15 -7.13 12.15
C ILE A 294 45.83 -7.22 13.64
N ASP A 295 44.75 -7.90 14.03
CA ASP A 295 44.46 -8.25 15.43
C ASP A 295 44.48 -7.05 16.41
N ASN A 296 43.93 -5.90 15.99
CA ASN A 296 43.74 -4.74 16.86
C ASN A 296 42.36 -4.82 17.56
N GLY A 297 42.30 -4.45 18.84
CA GLY A 297 41.06 -4.53 19.64
C GLY A 297 39.97 -3.55 19.21
N GLY A 298 40.32 -2.48 18.50
CA GLY A 298 39.38 -1.59 17.80
C GLY A 298 39.43 -1.78 16.28
N SER A 299 39.03 -0.77 15.51
CA SER A 299 39.23 -0.73 14.06
C SER A 299 40.70 -0.76 13.62
N GLY A 300 41.02 -1.37 12.48
CA GLY A 300 42.35 -1.23 11.87
C GLY A 300 42.69 0.23 11.61
N VAL A 301 41.78 0.96 10.94
CA VAL A 301 41.80 2.42 10.83
C VAL A 301 40.48 3.02 11.30
N TYR A 302 40.56 4.04 12.15
CA TYR A 302 39.48 4.97 12.45
C TYR A 302 39.80 6.33 11.82
N HIS A 303 39.06 6.70 10.78
CA HIS A 303 39.20 7.97 10.08
C HIS A 303 38.12 8.94 10.55
N GLU A 304 38.51 10.14 10.96
CA GLU A 304 37.59 11.21 11.37
C GLU A 304 37.99 12.55 10.73
N ASN A 305 37.04 13.36 10.28
CA ASN A 305 37.31 14.71 9.78
C ASN A 305 36.99 15.80 10.83
N ARG A 306 37.65 16.97 10.74
CA ARG A 306 37.45 18.14 11.63
C ARG A 306 36.69 19.31 10.98
N GLY A 307 36.12 19.11 9.80
CA GLY A 307 35.52 20.18 9.00
C GLY A 307 36.56 20.82 8.08
N GLY A 308 36.60 20.33 6.84
CA GLY A 308 37.58 20.67 5.80
C GLY A 308 37.65 19.51 4.79
N ASN A 309 38.31 19.69 3.63
CA ASN A 309 38.44 18.63 2.63
C ASN A 309 39.82 17.93 2.73
N TYR A 310 39.80 16.67 3.14
CA TYR A 310 40.95 15.79 3.39
C TYR A 310 40.82 14.48 2.59
N PRO A 311 41.18 14.48 1.29
CA PRO A 311 41.08 13.31 0.40
C PRO A 311 42.07 12.19 0.78
N ALA A 312 41.75 11.39 1.80
CA ALA A 312 42.55 10.24 2.17
C ALA A 312 42.47 9.13 1.12
N VAL A 313 43.58 8.43 0.92
CA VAL A 313 43.68 7.30 0.00
C VAL A 313 44.09 6.06 0.78
N TYR A 314 43.26 5.02 0.72
CA TYR A 314 43.52 3.70 1.25
C TYR A 314 43.68 2.74 0.09
N ARG A 315 44.94 2.38 -0.23
CA ARG A 315 45.26 1.50 -1.36
C ARG A 315 46.00 0.23 -0.93
N ASN A 316 45.60 -0.93 -1.45
CA ASN A 316 46.33 -2.20 -1.28
C ASN A 316 46.64 -2.60 0.18
N ASN A 317 45.88 -2.11 1.15
CA ASN A 317 46.10 -2.44 2.55
C ASN A 317 45.40 -3.77 2.90
N THR A 318 45.92 -4.45 3.92
CA THR A 318 45.30 -5.62 4.53
C THR A 318 44.74 -5.26 5.91
N PHE A 319 43.47 -5.55 6.17
CA PHE A 319 42.79 -5.35 7.44
C PHE A 319 42.22 -6.69 7.92
N SER A 320 42.85 -7.31 8.93
CA SER A 320 42.44 -8.64 9.42
C SER A 320 42.32 -8.74 10.93
N GLY A 321 41.29 -9.42 11.44
CA GLY A 321 41.18 -9.75 12.87
C GLY A 321 40.89 -8.56 13.79
N ASN A 322 40.44 -7.43 13.25
CA ASN A 322 40.12 -6.23 14.02
C ASN A 322 38.63 -6.21 14.42
N GLN A 323 38.20 -5.24 15.24
CA GLN A 323 36.76 -4.99 15.45
C GLN A 323 36.08 -4.59 14.12
N HIS A 324 36.65 -3.59 13.46
CA HIS A 324 36.29 -3.19 12.10
C HIS A 324 37.55 -3.14 11.24
N GLY A 325 37.45 -3.41 9.94
CA GLY A 325 38.59 -3.13 9.06
C GLY A 325 38.85 -1.61 9.01
N MET A 326 37.86 -0.87 8.54
CA MET A 326 37.88 0.59 8.43
C MET A 326 36.61 1.21 9.02
N TYR A 327 36.76 2.23 9.87
CA TYR A 327 35.65 3.03 10.40
C TYR A 327 35.80 4.48 9.94
N MET A 328 34.83 4.96 9.15
CA MET A 328 34.85 6.28 8.50
C MET A 328 33.79 7.18 9.15
N ARG A 329 34.25 8.14 9.96
CA ARG A 329 33.43 9.13 10.65
C ARG A 329 33.58 10.51 10.02
N ASP A 330 32.46 11.14 9.67
CA ASP A 330 32.45 12.50 9.12
C ASP A 330 33.39 12.68 7.92
N SER A 331 33.65 11.61 7.15
CA SER A 331 34.62 11.58 6.06
C SER A 331 34.24 12.48 4.87
N ASP A 332 35.23 12.87 4.07
CA ASP A 332 35.04 13.72 2.88
C ASP A 332 34.46 13.00 1.67
N ASP A 333 33.86 13.79 0.79
CA ASP A 333 33.39 13.44 -0.56
C ASP A 333 34.50 12.93 -1.50
N SER A 334 35.76 12.91 -1.06
CA SER A 334 36.93 12.63 -1.90
C SER A 334 37.80 11.46 -1.44
N VAL A 335 37.36 10.71 -0.42
CA VAL A 335 38.09 9.51 0.04
C VAL A 335 38.12 8.43 -1.05
N THR A 336 39.29 7.83 -1.26
CA THR A 336 39.49 6.70 -2.18
C THR A 336 39.79 5.42 -1.38
N ILE A 337 39.04 4.36 -1.63
CA ILE A 337 39.26 3.02 -1.05
C ILE A 337 39.38 2.03 -2.20
N ASP A 338 40.62 1.62 -2.50
CA ASP A 338 40.95 0.88 -3.70
C ASP A 338 41.89 -0.31 -3.42
N GLY A 339 41.59 -1.51 -3.92
CA GLY A 339 42.54 -2.63 -3.88
C GLY A 339 42.78 -3.27 -2.50
N ASN A 340 41.99 -2.93 -1.47
CA ASN A 340 42.25 -3.40 -0.10
C ASN A 340 41.71 -4.82 0.13
N THR A 341 42.38 -5.58 1.00
CA THR A 341 41.92 -6.88 1.51
C THR A 341 41.43 -6.73 2.95
N VAL A 342 40.13 -6.85 3.18
CA VAL A 342 39.46 -6.62 4.47
C VAL A 342 38.79 -7.91 4.92
N THR A 343 39.41 -8.64 5.84
CA THR A 343 38.97 -10.00 6.18
C THR A 343 38.87 -10.29 7.66
N ASN A 344 38.01 -11.24 8.04
CA ASN A 344 37.95 -11.78 9.41
C ASN A 344 37.83 -10.72 10.53
N ASN A 345 37.20 -9.58 10.27
CA ASN A 345 36.94 -8.56 11.30
C ASN A 345 35.65 -8.90 12.05
N SER A 346 35.62 -8.72 13.38
CA SER A 346 34.55 -9.24 14.23
C SER A 346 33.20 -8.51 14.09
N ASP A 347 33.20 -7.32 13.51
CA ASP A 347 31.99 -6.58 13.15
C ASP A 347 32.01 -6.18 11.66
N TRP A 348 32.32 -4.94 11.31
CA TRP A 348 32.27 -4.48 9.91
C TRP A 348 33.60 -4.60 9.18
N GLY A 349 33.59 -5.01 7.92
CA GLY A 349 34.72 -4.80 7.03
C GLY A 349 34.99 -3.29 6.85
N ILE A 350 34.06 -2.59 6.21
CA ILE A 350 34.12 -1.13 6.03
C ILE A 350 32.82 -0.51 6.52
N TYR A 351 32.93 0.47 7.42
CA TYR A 351 31.80 1.15 8.03
C TYR A 351 31.86 2.66 7.82
N PHE A 352 30.93 3.22 7.04
CA PHE A 352 30.68 4.65 7.01
C PHE A 352 29.62 5.05 8.04
N TYR A 353 29.91 6.07 8.85
CA TYR A 353 28.97 6.65 9.80
C TYR A 353 28.12 7.76 9.17
N SER A 354 28.73 8.60 8.32
CA SER A 354 28.11 9.73 7.62
C SER A 354 27.84 9.42 6.14
N THR A 355 27.25 10.37 5.40
CA THR A 355 26.84 10.22 3.98
C THR A 355 27.64 11.11 3.00
N PRO A 356 28.97 10.98 2.90
CA PRO A 356 29.74 11.73 1.89
C PRO A 356 29.31 11.40 0.46
N SER A 357 29.46 12.38 -0.43
CA SER A 357 29.19 12.30 -1.87
C SER A 357 30.46 11.97 -2.66
N GLY A 358 30.99 10.76 -2.49
CA GLY A 358 32.23 10.32 -3.16
C GLY A 358 32.07 9.35 -4.33
N SER A 359 33.20 8.94 -4.89
CA SER A 359 33.28 7.88 -5.90
C SER A 359 32.98 6.50 -5.30
N PRO A 360 32.52 5.53 -6.11
CA PRO A 360 32.42 4.14 -5.67
C PRO A 360 33.73 3.61 -5.12
N ILE A 361 33.66 2.72 -4.12
CA ILE A 361 34.83 1.94 -3.69
C ILE A 361 35.16 0.90 -4.77
N SER A 362 36.43 0.57 -4.98
CA SER A 362 36.85 -0.30 -6.11
C SER A 362 37.91 -1.33 -5.76
N ASN A 363 37.92 -2.46 -6.46
CA ASN A 363 38.96 -3.50 -6.41
C ASN A 363 39.20 -4.10 -5.01
N ASN A 364 38.27 -3.97 -4.06
CA ASN A 364 38.45 -4.46 -2.69
C ASN A 364 37.97 -5.91 -2.53
N THR A 365 38.63 -6.69 -1.68
CA THR A 365 38.18 -8.02 -1.21
C THR A 365 37.72 -7.89 0.23
N ILE A 366 36.42 -8.03 0.49
CA ILE A 366 35.78 -7.85 1.80
C ILE A 366 35.07 -9.15 2.17
N THR A 367 35.74 -10.06 2.88
CA THR A 367 35.25 -11.44 3.12
C THR A 367 35.52 -11.95 4.54
N GLY A 368 34.71 -12.87 5.07
CA GLY A 368 34.92 -13.45 6.40
C GLY A 368 34.68 -12.50 7.60
N ASN A 369 34.21 -11.27 7.36
CA ASN A 369 33.79 -10.35 8.42
C ASN A 369 32.38 -10.71 8.91
N ASN A 370 31.95 -10.18 10.05
CA ASN A 370 30.55 -10.34 10.48
C ASN A 370 29.59 -9.62 9.52
N ARG A 371 29.92 -8.38 9.15
CA ARG A 371 29.21 -7.59 8.14
C ARG A 371 30.19 -6.99 7.13
N PRO A 372 29.85 -6.89 5.85
CA PRO A 372 30.82 -6.53 4.83
C PRO A 372 31.02 -5.02 4.78
N LEU A 373 29.94 -4.30 4.43
CA LEU A 373 30.01 -2.93 3.93
C LEU A 373 28.77 -2.14 4.33
N ARG A 374 29.00 -1.02 5.02
CA ARG A 374 28.01 0.07 5.18
C ARG A 374 28.50 1.29 4.43
N VAL A 375 27.77 1.74 3.42
CA VAL A 375 28.25 2.73 2.43
C VAL A 375 27.17 3.74 2.03
N PRO A 376 27.52 5.01 1.76
CA PRO A 376 26.59 5.98 1.17
C PRO A 376 26.12 5.55 -0.23
N PHE A 377 24.87 5.84 -0.59
CA PHE A 377 24.30 5.49 -1.91
C PHE A 377 25.11 6.05 -3.08
N SER A 378 25.69 7.24 -2.94
CA SER A 378 26.60 7.85 -3.91
C SER A 378 27.87 7.05 -4.15
N MET A 379 28.35 6.30 -3.15
CA MET A 379 29.58 5.49 -3.20
C MET A 379 29.29 3.98 -3.32
N LEU A 380 28.03 3.60 -3.53
CA LEU A 380 27.65 2.20 -3.69
C LEU A 380 28.37 1.61 -4.93
N PRO A 381 29.07 0.47 -4.78
CA PRO A 381 29.80 -0.13 -5.88
C PRO A 381 28.88 -0.83 -6.88
N GLU A 382 29.25 -0.75 -8.15
CA GLU A 382 28.69 -1.55 -9.24
C GLU A 382 29.59 -2.74 -9.60
N ALA A 383 29.12 -3.62 -10.48
CA ALA A 383 29.89 -4.77 -10.92
C ALA A 383 31.24 -4.39 -11.57
N ALA A 384 31.29 -3.25 -12.27
CA ALA A 384 32.51 -2.75 -12.92
C ALA A 384 33.59 -2.28 -11.93
N ASP A 385 33.21 -2.04 -10.67
CA ASP A 385 34.15 -1.63 -9.62
C ASP A 385 34.97 -2.81 -9.06
N ASN A 386 34.73 -4.05 -9.50
CA ASN A 386 35.52 -5.25 -9.17
C ASN A 386 35.72 -5.54 -7.66
N ASN A 387 34.71 -5.25 -6.84
CA ASN A 387 34.76 -5.62 -5.42
C ASN A 387 34.26 -7.07 -5.21
N THR A 388 34.92 -7.81 -4.32
CA THR A 388 34.46 -9.13 -3.84
C THR A 388 33.92 -8.97 -2.43
N ILE A 389 32.59 -9.01 -2.25
CA ILE A 389 31.91 -8.66 -0.99
C ILE A 389 31.19 -9.87 -0.36
N ASN A 390 31.12 -10.98 -1.08
CA ASN A 390 30.39 -12.19 -0.65
C ASN A 390 31.26 -13.06 0.29
N THR A 391 30.65 -13.93 1.11
CA THR A 391 31.27 -14.82 2.12
C THR A 391 31.57 -14.21 3.49
N ASN A 392 30.76 -13.25 3.91
CA ASN A 392 30.71 -12.73 5.29
C ASN A 392 29.60 -13.45 6.08
N THR A 393 29.57 -13.31 7.41
CA THR A 393 28.49 -13.90 8.24
C THR A 393 27.13 -13.38 7.80
N GLN A 394 27.05 -12.09 7.47
CA GLN A 394 25.94 -11.45 6.78
C GLN A 394 26.40 -10.95 5.42
N ASN A 395 25.63 -11.15 4.35
CA ASN A 395 26.06 -10.81 2.98
C ASN A 395 25.27 -9.65 2.36
N HIS A 396 24.54 -8.87 3.16
CA HIS A 396 23.89 -7.65 2.68
C HIS A 396 24.86 -6.46 2.65
N ILE A 397 24.62 -5.51 1.74
CA ILE A 397 25.28 -4.20 1.76
C ILE A 397 24.32 -3.21 2.42
N GLN A 398 24.77 -2.58 3.50
CA GLN A 398 23.97 -1.55 4.18
C GLN A 398 24.20 -0.19 3.49
N VAL A 399 23.10 0.47 3.12
CA VAL A 399 23.09 1.69 2.32
C VAL A 399 22.62 2.87 3.16
N LEU A 400 23.38 3.97 3.11
CA LEU A 400 22.97 5.26 3.67
C LEU A 400 22.48 6.16 2.53
N GLY A 401 21.20 6.53 2.58
CA GLY A 401 20.54 7.32 1.55
C GLY A 401 21.14 8.71 1.41
N ASN A 402 21.64 8.99 0.21
CA ASN A 402 21.96 10.31 -0.33
C ASN A 402 21.74 10.29 -1.86
N SER A 403 22.35 11.20 -2.62
CA SER A 403 22.15 11.30 -4.07
C SER A 403 23.27 10.63 -4.87
N ARG A 404 22.89 9.72 -5.78
CA ARG A 404 23.80 9.12 -6.76
C ARG A 404 23.79 9.97 -8.04
N THR A 405 24.95 10.54 -8.38
CA THR A 405 25.15 11.43 -9.54
C THR A 405 25.87 10.77 -10.73
N GLN A 406 26.19 9.49 -10.62
CA GLN A 406 26.83 8.69 -11.67
C GLN A 406 25.99 7.43 -11.94
N PRO A 407 26.03 6.86 -13.15
CA PRO A 407 25.34 5.61 -13.45
C PRO A 407 25.68 4.50 -12.43
N LEU A 408 24.75 3.57 -12.28
CA LEU A 408 24.87 2.50 -11.30
C LEU A 408 24.21 1.23 -11.85
N VAL A 409 24.99 0.17 -12.03
CA VAL A 409 24.48 -1.16 -12.38
C VAL A 409 24.63 -2.09 -11.18
N LEU A 410 23.50 -2.41 -10.53
CA LEU A 410 23.50 -3.35 -9.43
C LEU A 410 23.59 -4.80 -9.95
N PRO A 411 24.46 -5.64 -9.35
CA PRO A 411 24.53 -7.06 -9.69
C PRO A 411 23.29 -7.83 -9.27
N ASP A 412 23.03 -8.93 -9.97
CA ASP A 412 21.99 -9.90 -9.66
C ASP A 412 22.15 -10.49 -8.24
N ASN A 413 21.04 -10.92 -7.64
CA ASN A 413 21.02 -11.67 -6.37
C ASN A 413 21.70 -10.96 -5.18
N GLN A 414 21.92 -9.65 -5.26
CA GLN A 414 22.51 -8.87 -4.17
C GLN A 414 21.42 -8.30 -3.25
N ILE A 415 21.68 -8.40 -1.94
CA ILE A 415 20.80 -7.85 -0.91
C ILE A 415 21.35 -6.49 -0.45
N TYR A 416 20.50 -5.48 -0.48
CA TYR A 416 20.74 -4.13 0.01
C TYR A 416 19.81 -3.85 1.18
N TRP A 417 20.32 -3.17 2.20
CA TRP A 417 19.50 -2.65 3.30
C TRP A 417 19.73 -1.15 3.45
N GLN A 418 18.77 -0.36 3.00
CA GLN A 418 18.71 1.08 3.23
C GLN A 418 18.27 1.36 4.67
N ASP A 419 19.25 1.66 5.51
CA ASP A 419 19.07 1.88 6.95
C ASP A 419 18.63 3.31 7.28
N PHE A 420 19.03 4.27 6.45
CA PHE A 420 18.87 5.68 6.75
C PHE A 420 18.63 6.51 5.49
N GLY A 421 17.85 7.58 5.63
CA GLY A 421 17.77 8.66 4.65
C GLY A 421 17.10 8.30 3.32
N GLN A 422 17.22 9.21 2.37
CA GLN A 422 16.61 9.13 1.04
C GLN A 422 17.69 8.75 0.01
N ALA A 423 17.55 7.60 -0.65
CA ALA A 423 18.37 7.24 -1.81
C ALA A 423 17.77 7.92 -3.05
N THR A 424 18.54 8.75 -3.76
CA THR A 424 18.06 9.49 -4.93
C THR A 424 18.90 9.19 -6.16
N VAL A 425 18.29 8.62 -7.20
CA VAL A 425 18.87 8.58 -8.55
C VAL A 425 18.72 9.96 -9.15
N ALA A 426 19.81 10.71 -9.24
CA ALA A 426 19.77 12.12 -9.65
C ALA A 426 19.38 12.31 -11.13
N THR A 427 18.94 13.51 -11.48
CA THR A 427 18.58 13.86 -12.87
C THR A 427 19.71 13.56 -13.85
N GLY A 428 19.37 12.92 -14.97
CA GLY A 428 20.33 12.52 -16.01
C GLY A 428 21.13 11.24 -15.70
N VAL A 429 20.91 10.61 -14.56
CA VAL A 429 21.54 9.34 -14.16
C VAL A 429 20.60 8.18 -14.43
N ASN A 430 21.12 7.08 -14.98
CA ASN A 430 20.39 5.81 -15.04
C ASN A 430 20.93 4.84 -14.00
N MET A 431 20.03 4.22 -13.25
CA MET A 431 20.31 3.08 -12.39
C MET A 431 19.64 1.84 -12.95
N SER A 432 20.40 0.76 -13.08
CA SER A 432 19.90 -0.54 -13.52
C SER A 432 19.98 -1.56 -12.38
N MET A 433 18.94 -2.38 -12.23
CA MET A 433 18.88 -3.46 -11.24
C MET A 433 18.68 -4.79 -11.97
N GLY A 434 19.49 -5.79 -11.61
CA GLY A 434 19.41 -7.13 -12.16
C GLY A 434 18.47 -8.07 -11.38
N PRO A 435 18.09 -9.24 -11.94
CA PRO A 435 17.22 -10.22 -11.30
C PRO A 435 17.67 -10.66 -9.91
N GLY A 436 16.71 -10.99 -9.04
CA GLY A 436 16.95 -11.40 -7.66
C GLY A 436 17.52 -10.32 -6.73
N THR A 437 17.65 -9.08 -7.20
CA THR A 437 18.06 -7.97 -6.33
C THR A 437 17.00 -7.71 -5.25
N ILE A 438 17.41 -7.65 -3.99
CA ILE A 438 16.52 -7.36 -2.86
C ILE A 438 16.92 -6.03 -2.23
N TRP A 439 16.00 -5.08 -2.18
CA TRP A 439 16.19 -3.77 -1.58
C TRP A 439 15.28 -3.60 -0.36
N LYS A 440 15.86 -3.75 0.83
CA LYS A 440 15.17 -3.59 2.11
C LYS A 440 15.25 -2.15 2.61
N MET A 441 14.15 -1.64 3.17
CA MET A 441 14.03 -0.26 3.62
C MET A 441 13.60 -0.19 5.09
N SER A 442 14.34 0.60 5.88
CA SER A 442 14.04 0.93 7.28
C SER A 442 12.93 1.97 7.42
N LEU A 443 12.43 2.14 8.65
CA LEU A 443 11.52 3.24 9.00
C LEU A 443 12.06 4.59 8.54
N ASN A 444 11.17 5.42 8.00
CA ASN A 444 11.46 6.76 7.48
C ASN A 444 12.46 6.82 6.30
N THR A 445 12.64 5.73 5.55
CA THR A 445 13.43 5.72 4.33
C THR A 445 12.55 5.77 3.07
N SER A 446 13.12 6.32 2.00
CA SER A 446 12.46 6.47 0.70
C SER A 446 13.45 6.27 -0.44
N PHE A 447 12.95 5.86 -1.60
CA PHE A 447 13.73 5.71 -2.82
C PHE A 447 13.20 6.66 -3.91
N TYR A 448 14.03 7.57 -4.40
CA TYR A 448 13.64 8.63 -5.33
C TYR A 448 14.29 8.41 -6.69
N VAL A 449 13.50 8.59 -7.74
CA VAL A 449 13.93 8.54 -9.13
C VAL A 449 13.68 9.91 -9.75
N ASP A 450 14.75 10.69 -9.90
CA ASP A 450 14.76 11.94 -10.70
C ASP A 450 15.47 11.75 -12.05
N GLY A 451 16.21 10.65 -12.20
CA GLY A 451 16.88 10.23 -13.42
C GLY A 451 16.09 9.12 -14.11
N ALA A 452 16.67 7.93 -14.23
CA ALA A 452 16.02 6.74 -14.75
C ALA A 452 16.28 5.54 -13.85
N LEU A 453 15.27 4.68 -13.73
CA LEU A 453 15.39 3.38 -13.08
C LEU A 453 14.98 2.29 -14.08
N THR A 454 15.93 1.44 -14.45
CA THR A 454 15.70 0.23 -15.24
C THR A 454 15.74 -0.98 -14.31
N ALA A 455 14.61 -1.35 -13.72
CA ALA A 455 14.49 -2.55 -12.89
C ALA A 455 13.81 -3.66 -13.69
N VAL A 456 14.58 -4.62 -14.19
CA VAL A 456 14.08 -5.72 -15.02
C VAL A 456 14.50 -7.03 -14.36
N GLY A 457 13.55 -7.64 -13.64
CA GLY A 457 13.73 -8.93 -12.98
C GLY A 457 13.50 -10.11 -13.91
N ASP A 458 13.46 -11.30 -13.33
CA ASP A 458 13.00 -12.53 -13.98
C ASP A 458 11.72 -13.02 -13.26
N PRO A 459 10.72 -13.60 -13.96
CA PRO A 459 9.53 -14.13 -13.30
C PRO A 459 9.81 -15.16 -12.19
N SER A 460 10.92 -15.90 -12.28
CA SER A 460 11.38 -16.86 -11.27
C SER A 460 12.29 -16.24 -10.20
N ASP A 461 12.81 -15.04 -10.45
CA ASP A 461 13.76 -14.33 -9.59
C ASP A 461 13.50 -12.81 -9.66
N LYS A 462 12.37 -12.40 -9.09
CA LYS A 462 11.91 -11.01 -9.12
C LYS A 462 12.85 -10.09 -8.36
N ILE A 463 12.88 -8.82 -8.76
CA ILE A 463 13.46 -7.76 -7.92
C ILE A 463 12.47 -7.46 -6.80
N ILE A 464 12.92 -7.33 -5.55
CA ILE A 464 12.03 -7.13 -4.40
C ILE A 464 12.38 -5.83 -3.65
N PHE A 465 11.43 -4.90 -3.55
CA PHE A 465 11.47 -3.77 -2.60
C PHE A 465 10.60 -4.09 -1.39
N THR A 466 11.19 -4.12 -0.19
CA THR A 466 10.49 -4.61 1.01
C THR A 466 10.96 -3.99 2.32
N SER A 467 10.30 -4.33 3.42
CA SER A 467 10.67 -3.94 4.78
C SER A 467 12.00 -4.58 5.22
N TYR A 468 12.76 -3.85 6.05
CA TYR A 468 13.93 -4.37 6.77
C TYR A 468 13.63 -5.53 7.73
N ARG A 469 12.36 -5.76 8.11
CA ARG A 469 11.90 -6.90 8.93
C ARG A 469 11.38 -8.07 8.10
N ASP A 470 11.45 -7.97 6.78
CA ASP A 470 10.93 -9.03 5.92
C ASP A 470 12.00 -10.10 5.71
N ASP A 471 11.95 -11.14 6.52
CA ASP A 471 12.89 -12.26 6.44
C ASP A 471 12.58 -13.20 5.28
N SER A 472 11.36 -13.16 4.76
CA SER A 472 10.95 -14.00 3.62
C SER A 472 11.68 -13.62 2.32
N ALA A 473 12.27 -12.42 2.25
CA ALA A 473 13.15 -11.98 1.17
C ALA A 473 14.57 -11.79 1.70
N GLY A 474 15.53 -12.61 1.28
CA GLY A 474 16.94 -12.41 1.62
C GLY A 474 17.34 -12.72 3.07
N GLY A 475 16.44 -13.31 3.88
CA GLY A 475 16.71 -13.73 5.26
C GLY A 475 16.81 -12.59 6.27
N ASP A 476 17.14 -12.93 7.52
CA ASP A 476 17.26 -12.00 8.64
C ASP A 476 18.49 -11.08 8.46
N THR A 477 18.26 -9.90 7.91
CA THR A 477 19.30 -8.90 7.65
C THR A 477 19.55 -7.97 8.83
N ASN A 478 18.59 -7.86 9.76
CA ASN A 478 18.61 -6.89 10.86
C ASN A 478 18.92 -7.55 12.23
N ASN A 479 19.02 -8.88 12.28
CA ASN A 479 19.20 -9.73 13.46
C ASN A 479 18.10 -9.60 14.51
N ASP A 480 16.84 -9.38 14.11
CA ASP A 480 15.71 -9.36 15.04
C ASP A 480 15.05 -10.73 15.26
N GLY A 481 15.59 -11.79 14.64
CA GLY A 481 15.01 -13.12 14.64
C GLY A 481 13.87 -13.22 13.62
N LEU A 482 13.16 -14.35 13.58
CA LEU A 482 12.13 -14.56 12.56
C LEU A 482 11.03 -13.48 12.63
N SER A 483 10.99 -12.60 11.63
CA SER A 483 10.04 -11.51 11.53
C SER A 483 9.45 -11.37 10.12
N SER A 484 8.35 -10.62 10.03
CA SER A 484 7.68 -10.26 8.78
C SER A 484 7.59 -8.74 8.66
N GLY A 485 7.57 -8.26 7.42
CA GLY A 485 7.30 -6.84 7.18
C GLY A 485 5.93 -6.40 7.69
N VAL A 486 5.84 -5.13 8.07
CA VAL A 486 4.59 -4.49 8.50
C VAL A 486 4.24 -3.39 7.48
N PRO A 487 2.98 -3.30 7.02
CA PRO A 487 2.54 -2.20 6.16
C PRO A 487 2.96 -0.83 6.71
N GLY A 488 3.72 -0.07 5.90
CA GLY A 488 4.21 1.27 6.25
C GLY A 488 5.52 1.28 7.02
N ASP A 489 6.31 0.20 6.97
CA ASP A 489 7.68 0.16 7.48
C ASP A 489 8.64 1.08 6.71
N TRP A 490 8.24 1.56 5.53
CA TRP A 490 8.96 2.54 4.72
C TRP A 490 8.00 3.39 3.89
N TYR A 491 8.48 4.49 3.30
CA TYR A 491 7.62 5.46 2.63
C TYR A 491 7.13 4.99 1.25
N TYR A 492 7.98 5.07 0.23
CA TYR A 492 7.63 4.81 -1.17
C TYR A 492 8.86 4.72 -2.07
N VAL A 493 8.66 4.10 -3.23
CA VAL A 493 9.47 4.34 -4.43
C VAL A 493 8.79 5.45 -5.22
N TYR A 494 9.48 6.57 -5.40
CA TYR A 494 8.91 7.81 -5.92
C TYR A 494 9.57 8.24 -7.21
N PHE A 495 8.79 8.19 -8.29
CA PHE A 495 9.11 8.74 -9.59
C PHE A 495 8.61 10.18 -9.69
N ARG A 496 9.52 11.14 -9.81
CA ARG A 496 9.18 12.57 -9.90
C ARG A 496 9.33 13.07 -11.34
N GLY A 497 8.73 14.21 -11.66
CA GLY A 497 8.65 14.74 -13.04
C GLY A 497 9.97 15.07 -13.73
N ALA A 498 11.13 14.90 -13.07
CA ALA A 498 12.44 14.92 -13.73
C ALA A 498 12.81 13.56 -14.37
N SER A 499 12.05 12.50 -14.08
CA SER A 499 12.31 11.14 -14.55
C SER A 499 12.37 11.07 -16.07
N LEU A 500 13.30 10.27 -16.59
CA LEU A 500 13.40 9.96 -18.00
C LEU A 500 12.50 8.76 -18.31
N ASP A 501 11.22 9.04 -18.54
CA ASP A 501 10.16 8.02 -18.69
C ASP A 501 10.51 6.94 -19.74
N PHE A 502 11.09 7.32 -20.88
CA PHE A 502 11.48 6.38 -21.94
C PHE A 502 12.56 5.36 -21.54
N LEU A 503 13.25 5.59 -20.42
CA LEU A 503 14.22 4.65 -19.83
C LEU A 503 13.71 4.03 -18.52
N THR A 504 12.63 4.56 -17.94
CA THR A 504 12.19 4.19 -16.60
C THR A 504 11.14 3.08 -16.68
N ARG A 505 11.47 1.93 -16.11
CA ARG A 505 10.57 0.77 -16.09
C ARG A 505 10.81 -0.13 -14.89
N MET A 506 9.74 -0.78 -14.47
CA MET A 506 9.75 -1.91 -13.55
C MET A 506 9.09 -3.09 -14.26
N GLU A 507 9.86 -4.14 -14.53
CA GLU A 507 9.40 -5.39 -15.11
C GLU A 507 9.76 -6.53 -14.15
N ASP A 508 8.79 -7.38 -13.79
CA ASP A 508 9.00 -8.51 -12.87
C ASP A 508 9.56 -8.08 -11.49
N VAL A 509 8.92 -7.06 -10.90
CA VAL A 509 9.27 -6.46 -9.60
C VAL A 509 8.17 -6.72 -8.57
N GLU A 510 8.53 -7.05 -7.33
CA GLU A 510 7.62 -7.07 -6.18
C GLU A 510 7.90 -5.89 -5.25
N VAL A 511 6.85 -5.17 -4.84
CA VAL A 511 6.93 -4.06 -3.88
C VAL A 511 5.94 -4.31 -2.76
N ARG A 512 6.42 -4.38 -1.52
CA ARG A 512 5.57 -4.71 -0.37
C ARG A 512 5.94 -4.00 0.93
N TYR A 513 4.96 -3.90 1.84
CA TYR A 513 5.09 -3.32 3.18
C TYR A 513 5.44 -1.82 3.23
N GLY A 514 5.32 -1.11 2.11
CA GLY A 514 5.55 0.33 2.02
C GLY A 514 4.31 1.16 2.34
N GLY A 515 4.32 2.42 1.89
CA GLY A 515 3.15 3.29 1.95
C GLY A 515 2.96 4.04 3.25
N GLN A 516 3.99 4.26 4.07
CA GLN A 516 3.87 4.98 5.34
C GLN A 516 3.15 6.34 5.20
N ALA A 517 3.44 7.08 4.11
CA ALA A 517 2.85 8.40 3.84
C ALA A 517 1.68 8.36 2.85
N THR A 518 1.82 7.70 1.70
CA THR A 518 0.81 7.75 0.62
C THR A 518 0.61 6.41 -0.08
N ALA A 519 1.66 5.77 -0.61
CA ALA A 519 1.55 4.52 -1.36
C ALA A 519 2.89 3.79 -1.37
N SER A 520 2.95 2.50 -1.74
CA SER A 520 4.26 1.85 -1.94
C SER A 520 4.97 2.35 -3.20
N ILE A 521 4.22 2.65 -4.26
CA ILE A 521 4.71 3.29 -5.48
C ILE A 521 4.01 4.62 -5.68
N ARG A 522 4.78 5.68 -5.88
CA ARG A 522 4.27 7.03 -6.16
C ARG A 522 4.84 7.56 -7.46
N THR A 523 3.99 8.11 -8.31
CA THR A 523 4.39 8.86 -9.51
C THR A 523 3.83 10.28 -9.43
N GLU A 524 4.63 11.28 -9.81
CA GLU A 524 4.19 12.67 -9.93
C GLU A 524 4.79 13.30 -11.17
N GLN A 525 3.94 13.56 -12.17
CA GLN A 525 4.31 14.03 -13.51
C GLN A 525 5.40 13.17 -14.17
N ALA A 526 5.43 11.88 -13.83
CA ALA A 526 6.31 10.87 -14.40
C ALA A 526 5.44 9.73 -14.93
N SER A 527 5.86 9.11 -16.03
CA SER A 527 5.11 8.07 -16.75
C SER A 527 5.95 6.80 -16.99
N PRO A 528 6.51 6.18 -15.94
CA PRO A 528 7.23 4.91 -16.08
C PRO A 528 6.32 3.77 -16.54
N THR A 529 6.90 2.74 -17.15
CA THR A 529 6.19 1.49 -17.46
C THR A 529 6.28 0.52 -16.29
N PHE A 530 5.15 -0.02 -15.83
CA PHE A 530 5.07 -1.12 -14.87
C PHE A 530 4.53 -2.37 -15.56
N LYS A 531 5.26 -3.48 -15.49
CA LYS A 531 4.88 -4.73 -16.13
C LYS A 531 5.17 -5.94 -15.24
N ASN A 532 4.26 -6.91 -15.18
CA ASN A 532 4.44 -8.16 -14.39
C ASN A 532 4.77 -7.90 -12.90
N CYS A 533 4.42 -6.73 -12.38
CA CYS A 533 4.77 -6.33 -11.02
C CYS A 533 3.76 -6.87 -10.01
N VAL A 534 4.20 -7.08 -8.77
CA VAL A 534 3.34 -7.39 -7.64
C VAL A 534 3.43 -6.24 -6.64
N VAL A 535 2.32 -5.61 -6.29
CA VAL A 535 2.28 -4.50 -5.32
C VAL A 535 1.28 -4.81 -4.23
N ARG A 536 1.76 -5.01 -3.01
CA ARG A 536 0.91 -5.53 -1.92
C ARG A 536 1.28 -5.07 -0.53
N ASP A 537 0.35 -5.28 0.41
CA ASP A 537 0.55 -5.02 1.84
C ASP A 537 1.00 -3.58 2.13
N SER A 538 0.51 -2.62 1.34
CA SER A 538 0.79 -1.21 1.57
C SER A 538 -0.12 -0.65 2.66
N LYS A 539 0.44 0.22 3.53
CA LYS A 539 -0.35 0.89 4.58
C LYS A 539 -1.45 1.80 4.04
N ASN A 540 -1.29 2.28 2.81
CA ASN A 540 -2.24 3.15 2.13
C ASN A 540 -2.54 2.56 0.74
N TYR A 541 -2.22 3.26 -0.35
CA TYR A 541 -2.44 2.76 -1.71
C TYR A 541 -1.31 1.83 -2.18
N GLY A 542 -1.59 0.94 -3.13
CA GLY A 542 -0.53 0.25 -3.87
C GLY A 542 0.22 1.24 -4.76
N PHE A 543 -0.52 1.88 -5.67
CA PHE A 543 -0.07 2.96 -6.53
C PHE A 543 -0.77 4.28 -6.18
N TYR A 544 0.00 5.36 -6.13
CA TYR A 544 -0.50 6.74 -6.19
C TYR A 544 0.08 7.43 -7.42
N ASN A 545 -0.78 7.70 -8.40
CA ASN A 545 -0.41 8.28 -9.67
C ASN A 545 -0.94 9.71 -9.80
N SER A 546 -0.06 10.68 -10.04
CA SER A 546 -0.42 12.10 -10.20
C SER A 546 0.07 12.61 -11.54
N GLY A 547 -0.83 12.82 -12.50
CA GLY A 547 -0.47 13.21 -13.88
C GLY A 547 0.29 12.11 -14.65
N PHE A 548 -0.04 10.84 -14.40
CA PHE A 548 0.58 9.66 -15.00
C PHE A 548 0.01 9.35 -16.39
N SER A 549 0.89 9.20 -17.39
CA SER A 549 0.51 8.77 -18.76
C SER A 549 1.26 7.51 -19.18
N GLY A 550 1.68 6.70 -18.20
CA GLY A 550 2.38 5.45 -18.43
C GLY A 550 1.41 4.26 -18.53
N VAL A 551 1.98 3.08 -18.47
CA VAL A 551 1.25 1.81 -18.56
C VAL A 551 1.46 0.98 -17.30
N VAL A 552 0.37 0.45 -16.74
CA VAL A 552 0.40 -0.63 -15.75
C VAL A 552 -0.19 -1.87 -16.43
N ASP A 553 0.68 -2.83 -16.76
CA ASP A 553 0.35 -4.02 -17.56
C ASP A 553 0.64 -5.32 -16.81
N ASN A 554 -0.33 -6.23 -16.76
CA ASN A 554 -0.17 -7.57 -16.21
C ASN A 554 0.38 -7.58 -14.76
N CYS A 555 -0.01 -6.60 -13.94
CA CYS A 555 0.42 -6.48 -12.56
C CYS A 555 -0.63 -7.07 -11.60
N GLU A 556 -0.17 -7.58 -10.45
CA GLU A 556 -1.00 -8.03 -9.34
C GLU A 556 -0.95 -6.97 -8.22
N ILE A 557 -2.07 -6.30 -7.95
CA ILE A 557 -2.17 -5.24 -6.94
C ILE A 557 -3.15 -5.68 -5.85
N LYS A 558 -2.64 -6.04 -4.66
CA LYS A 558 -3.48 -6.68 -3.65
C LYS A 558 -3.21 -6.32 -2.20
N ASP A 559 -4.20 -6.52 -1.35
CA ASP A 559 -4.07 -6.44 0.11
C ASP A 559 -3.49 -5.09 0.60
N ASN A 560 -3.82 -4.00 -0.10
CA ASN A 560 -3.47 -2.64 0.32
C ASN A 560 -4.62 -2.04 1.13
N THR A 561 -4.32 -1.25 2.16
CA THR A 561 -5.35 -0.76 3.10
C THR A 561 -6.36 0.20 2.45
N LEU A 562 -5.94 0.96 1.43
CA LEU A 562 -6.81 1.84 0.64
C LEU A 562 -7.00 1.28 -0.78
N SER A 563 -7.17 2.12 -1.80
CA SER A 563 -7.29 1.65 -3.19
C SER A 563 -6.03 0.91 -3.67
N GLY A 564 -6.20 -0.11 -4.50
CA GLY A 564 -5.06 -0.74 -5.19
C GLY A 564 -4.32 0.29 -6.05
N ILE A 565 -5.07 0.99 -6.89
CA ILE A 565 -4.57 2.12 -7.68
C ILE A 565 -5.42 3.36 -7.39
N TYR A 566 -4.77 4.43 -6.93
CA TYR A 566 -5.32 5.78 -6.91
C TYR A 566 -4.62 6.60 -7.99
N ASP A 567 -5.39 7.18 -8.89
CA ASP A 567 -4.88 7.96 -10.01
C ASP A 567 -5.61 9.30 -10.10
N GLU A 568 -4.84 10.38 -10.17
CA GLU A 568 -5.35 11.74 -10.21
C GLU A 568 -4.69 12.58 -11.31
N ASN A 569 -5.46 13.49 -11.88
CA ASN A 569 -4.93 14.49 -12.79
C ASN A 569 -4.46 15.74 -12.00
N SER A 570 -3.14 15.96 -11.96
CA SER A 570 -2.53 17.13 -11.32
C SER A 570 -2.17 18.26 -12.29
N GLY A 571 -2.78 18.28 -13.49
CA GLY A 571 -2.50 19.22 -14.56
C GLY A 571 -1.37 18.74 -15.49
N GLY A 572 -1.68 18.61 -16.79
CA GLY A 572 -0.76 18.09 -17.80
C GLY A 572 -1.50 17.28 -18.88
N VAL A 573 -0.77 16.46 -19.63
CA VAL A 573 -1.36 15.36 -20.41
C VAL A 573 -1.47 14.17 -19.47
N HIS A 574 -2.67 13.62 -19.30
CA HIS A 574 -2.95 12.48 -18.42
C HIS A 574 -3.70 11.41 -19.22
N SER A 575 -3.02 10.31 -19.57
CA SER A 575 -3.60 9.23 -20.37
C SER A 575 -3.11 7.86 -19.90
N PRO A 576 -3.51 7.44 -18.69
CA PRO A 576 -3.02 6.20 -18.13
C PRO A 576 -3.68 4.97 -18.77
N ASP A 577 -2.88 3.93 -18.98
CA ASP A 577 -3.33 2.64 -19.48
C ASP A 577 -3.23 1.57 -18.38
N TYR A 578 -4.38 1.09 -17.91
CA TYR A 578 -4.52 0.00 -16.95
C TYR A 578 -4.98 -1.27 -17.69
N ILE A 579 -4.04 -2.19 -17.96
CA ILE A 579 -4.28 -3.33 -18.86
C ILE A 579 -3.86 -4.65 -18.22
N ASN A 580 -4.65 -5.72 -18.39
CA ASN A 580 -4.32 -7.09 -17.96
C ASN A 580 -4.05 -7.27 -16.45
N ASN A 581 -4.39 -6.31 -15.60
CA ASN A 581 -4.04 -6.35 -14.17
C ASN A 581 -5.02 -7.19 -13.37
N THR A 582 -4.54 -7.79 -12.28
CA THR A 582 -5.37 -8.37 -11.22
C THR A 582 -5.33 -7.46 -10.00
N ILE A 583 -6.47 -6.94 -9.56
CA ILE A 583 -6.58 -5.96 -8.46
C ILE A 583 -7.58 -6.46 -7.43
N SER A 584 -7.13 -6.79 -6.21
CA SER A 584 -7.97 -7.49 -5.23
C SER A 584 -7.65 -7.25 -3.75
N GLY A 585 -8.62 -7.39 -2.84
CA GLY A 585 -8.36 -7.29 -1.40
C GLY A 585 -7.98 -5.88 -0.94
N ASN A 586 -8.35 -4.86 -1.72
CA ASN A 586 -8.11 -3.45 -1.40
C ASN A 586 -9.43 -2.78 -0.99
N GLN A 587 -9.40 -1.53 -0.50
CA GLN A 587 -10.63 -0.76 -0.28
C GLN A 587 -11.39 -0.57 -1.61
N HIS A 588 -10.71 -0.02 -2.62
CA HIS A 588 -11.20 0.07 -3.98
C HIS A 588 -10.23 -0.63 -4.92
N GLY A 589 -10.70 -1.14 -6.06
CA GLY A 589 -9.78 -1.62 -7.09
C GLY A 589 -9.02 -0.45 -7.72
N LEU A 590 -9.72 0.32 -8.54
CA LEU A 590 -9.21 1.49 -9.25
C LEU A 590 -10.04 2.73 -8.90
N TYR A 591 -9.38 3.74 -8.32
CA TYR A 591 -9.98 5.03 -7.99
C TYR A 591 -9.38 6.12 -8.88
N LEU A 592 -10.23 6.76 -9.69
CA LEU A 592 -9.84 7.77 -10.68
C LEU A 592 -10.39 9.14 -10.25
N ASN A 593 -9.51 10.02 -9.79
CA ASN A 593 -9.83 11.37 -9.34
C ASN A 593 -9.56 12.39 -10.44
N ASP A 594 -10.61 13.00 -10.97
CA ASP A 594 -10.49 13.96 -12.08
C ASP A 594 -9.69 13.46 -13.30
N PRO A 595 -9.82 12.19 -13.75
CA PRO A 595 -9.07 11.71 -14.91
C PRO A 595 -9.36 12.54 -16.16
N ASP A 596 -8.35 12.67 -17.00
CA ASP A 596 -8.51 13.18 -18.37
C ASP A 596 -9.35 12.22 -19.23
N ASN A 597 -9.72 12.70 -20.42
CA ASN A 597 -10.70 12.01 -21.27
C ASN A 597 -10.23 10.66 -21.84
N SER A 598 -8.94 10.30 -21.76
CA SER A 598 -8.35 9.18 -22.51
C SER A 598 -7.87 7.99 -21.65
N VAL A 599 -8.39 7.80 -20.44
CA VAL A 599 -8.04 6.63 -19.63
C VAL A 599 -8.52 5.32 -20.28
N THR A 600 -7.63 4.33 -20.33
CA THR A 600 -7.94 2.97 -20.80
C THR A 600 -7.94 1.99 -19.64
N ILE A 601 -9.04 1.27 -19.47
CA ILE A 601 -9.18 0.17 -18.50
C ILE A 601 -9.59 -1.06 -19.30
N SER A 602 -8.66 -1.97 -19.56
CA SER A 602 -8.95 -3.15 -20.39
C SER A 602 -8.35 -4.46 -19.92
N ASN A 603 -9.11 -5.56 -20.08
CA ASN A 603 -8.67 -6.92 -19.74
C ASN A 603 -8.26 -7.10 -18.26
N ASN A 604 -8.71 -6.25 -17.34
CA ASN A 604 -8.35 -6.36 -15.92
C ASN A 604 -9.31 -7.30 -15.18
N GLN A 605 -8.80 -8.01 -14.16
CA GLN A 605 -9.57 -8.69 -13.14
C GLN A 605 -9.57 -7.83 -11.87
N ILE A 606 -10.64 -7.09 -11.63
CA ILE A 606 -10.79 -6.20 -10.47
C ILE A 606 -11.78 -6.86 -9.51
N ILE A 607 -11.25 -7.63 -8.57
CA ILE A 607 -12.03 -8.62 -7.84
C ILE A 607 -11.92 -8.49 -6.33
N ASN A 608 -12.99 -8.79 -5.59
CA ASN A 608 -12.95 -8.91 -4.12
C ASN A 608 -12.33 -7.69 -3.40
N ASN A 609 -12.67 -6.47 -3.82
CA ASN A 609 -12.32 -5.25 -3.08
C ASN A 609 -13.48 -4.85 -2.15
N ASP A 610 -13.18 -4.27 -0.99
CA ASP A 610 -14.18 -4.03 0.08
C ASP A 610 -15.26 -3.02 -0.30
N ASN A 611 -15.03 -2.23 -1.34
CA ASN A 611 -15.92 -1.17 -1.81
C ASN A 611 -16.04 -1.22 -3.36
N TRP A 612 -15.88 -0.11 -4.08
CA TRP A 612 -15.96 -0.08 -5.55
C TRP A 612 -14.84 -0.87 -6.25
N GLY A 613 -15.20 -1.65 -7.27
CA GLY A 613 -14.22 -2.16 -8.25
C GLY A 613 -13.58 -1.02 -9.02
N VAL A 614 -14.37 -0.24 -9.77
CA VAL A 614 -13.92 0.95 -10.49
C VAL A 614 -14.71 2.19 -10.07
N TYR A 615 -14.03 3.21 -9.56
CA TYR A 615 -14.67 4.46 -9.14
C TYR A 615 -14.09 5.64 -9.91
N PHE A 616 -14.90 6.26 -10.77
CA PHE A 616 -14.60 7.59 -11.28
C PHE A 616 -15.15 8.63 -10.32
N ASN A 617 -14.36 9.64 -9.95
CA ASN A 617 -14.82 10.79 -9.17
C ASN A 617 -15.30 11.97 -10.04
N SER A 618 -15.05 11.91 -11.35
CA SER A 618 -15.39 12.94 -12.31
C SER A 618 -16.07 12.34 -13.56
N THR A 619 -16.29 13.16 -14.59
CA THR A 619 -17.01 12.77 -15.80
C THR A 619 -16.16 12.97 -17.06
N PRO A 620 -15.13 12.13 -17.31
CA PRO A 620 -14.35 12.19 -18.54
C PRO A 620 -15.23 11.84 -19.75
N THR A 621 -14.89 12.38 -20.92
CA THR A 621 -15.76 12.28 -22.10
C THR A 621 -15.52 11.05 -22.96
N THR A 622 -14.36 10.39 -22.87
CA THR A 622 -14.01 9.22 -23.71
C THR A 622 -13.25 8.09 -22.98
N PRO A 623 -13.57 7.74 -21.72
CA PRO A 623 -12.91 6.63 -21.05
C PRO A 623 -13.25 5.30 -21.76
N THR A 624 -12.28 4.38 -21.81
CA THR A 624 -12.47 3.04 -22.37
C THR A 624 -12.55 2.02 -21.23
N LEU A 625 -13.62 1.22 -21.20
CA LEU A 625 -13.81 0.12 -20.25
C LEU A 625 -14.19 -1.15 -21.03
N MET A 626 -13.23 -2.04 -21.30
CA MET A 626 -13.44 -3.20 -22.17
C MET A 626 -12.83 -4.49 -21.62
N ASN A 627 -13.53 -5.62 -21.79
CA ASN A 627 -13.06 -6.97 -21.45
C ASN A 627 -12.63 -7.14 -19.98
N ASN A 628 -13.11 -6.32 -19.06
CA ASN A 628 -12.75 -6.41 -17.65
C ASN A 628 -13.68 -7.39 -16.92
N THR A 629 -13.15 -8.13 -15.95
CA THR A 629 -13.93 -8.88 -14.96
C THR A 629 -13.92 -8.07 -13.66
N ILE A 630 -15.08 -7.53 -13.28
CA ILE A 630 -15.24 -6.68 -12.09
C ILE A 630 -16.27 -7.36 -11.18
N THR A 631 -15.81 -8.21 -10.26
CA THR A 631 -16.67 -9.14 -9.49
C THR A 631 -16.23 -9.27 -8.02
N GLY A 632 -17.11 -9.70 -7.12
CA GLY A 632 -16.82 -9.88 -5.69
C GLY A 632 -16.59 -8.59 -4.90
N ASN A 633 -16.59 -7.43 -5.55
CA ASN A 633 -16.49 -6.12 -4.90
C ASN A 633 -17.82 -5.74 -4.23
N LEU A 634 -17.86 -4.72 -3.37
CA LEU A 634 -19.15 -4.23 -2.86
C LEU A 634 -20.06 -3.77 -4.01
N TRP A 635 -19.50 -2.96 -4.91
CA TRP A 635 -20.16 -2.46 -6.11
C TRP A 635 -19.23 -2.60 -7.32
N ALA A 636 -19.79 -2.92 -8.48
CA ALA A 636 -19.01 -3.07 -9.71
C ALA A 636 -18.29 -1.77 -10.08
N GLY A 637 -19.04 -0.68 -10.21
CA GLY A 637 -18.42 0.61 -10.47
C GLY A 637 -19.35 1.80 -10.47
N PHE A 638 -18.74 2.98 -10.35
CA PHE A 638 -19.36 4.27 -10.54
C PHE A 638 -18.74 4.95 -11.75
N ILE A 639 -19.42 4.83 -12.88
CA ILE A 639 -18.88 5.04 -14.22
C ILE A 639 -19.51 6.30 -14.85
N PRO A 640 -18.76 7.14 -15.54
CA PRO A 640 -19.32 8.26 -16.29
C PRO A 640 -20.23 7.77 -17.42
N ALA A 641 -21.30 8.50 -17.73
CA ALA A 641 -22.26 8.08 -18.76
C ALA A 641 -21.67 7.78 -20.15
N THR A 642 -20.47 8.29 -20.46
CA THR A 642 -19.76 8.01 -21.72
C THR A 642 -19.03 6.67 -21.70
N GLY A 643 -18.65 6.17 -20.52
CA GLY A 643 -17.97 4.90 -20.32
C GLY A 643 -18.87 3.76 -19.83
N VAL A 644 -20.18 3.98 -19.70
CA VAL A 644 -21.13 2.90 -19.36
C VAL A 644 -21.03 1.81 -20.43
N PRO A 645 -20.64 0.58 -20.04
CA PRO A 645 -20.42 -0.49 -21.00
C PRO A 645 -21.74 -1.16 -21.41
N GLY A 646 -21.77 -1.69 -22.63
CA GLY A 646 -22.76 -2.67 -23.09
C GLY A 646 -22.13 -4.06 -23.28
N SER A 647 -22.92 -5.04 -23.73
CA SER A 647 -22.51 -6.43 -23.96
C SER A 647 -21.48 -6.58 -25.05
N GLY A 648 -21.42 -5.63 -25.98
CA GLY A 648 -20.38 -5.55 -27.00
C GLY A 648 -18.98 -5.27 -26.44
N ASP A 649 -18.87 -4.72 -25.22
CA ASP A 649 -17.59 -4.34 -24.62
C ASP A 649 -16.88 -5.49 -23.88
N GLY A 650 -17.54 -6.64 -23.71
CA GLY A 650 -16.96 -7.86 -23.13
C GLY A 650 -16.70 -7.80 -21.61
N ASN A 651 -17.24 -6.83 -20.89
CA ASN A 651 -17.07 -6.74 -19.44
C ASN A 651 -18.00 -7.72 -18.69
N VAL A 652 -17.50 -8.31 -17.61
CA VAL A 652 -18.26 -9.13 -16.66
C VAL A 652 -18.39 -8.33 -15.36
N LEU A 653 -19.60 -7.84 -15.05
CA LEU A 653 -19.85 -6.92 -13.92
C LEU A 653 -20.60 -7.58 -12.74
N VAL A 654 -20.80 -8.90 -12.78
CA VAL A 654 -21.49 -9.67 -11.73
C VAL A 654 -20.87 -11.08 -11.60
N PRO A 655 -20.93 -11.69 -10.40
CA PRO A 655 -21.55 -11.17 -9.17
C PRO A 655 -20.64 -10.16 -8.46
N ASN A 656 -21.21 -9.09 -7.93
CA ASN A 656 -20.68 -8.25 -6.86
C ASN A 656 -21.60 -8.39 -5.64
N GLN A 657 -21.24 -7.78 -4.52
CA GLN A 657 -22.04 -7.87 -3.32
C GLN A 657 -23.39 -7.15 -3.46
N VAL A 658 -23.41 -6.07 -4.26
CA VAL A 658 -24.61 -5.44 -4.80
C VAL A 658 -24.48 -5.36 -6.32
N ASN A 659 -25.41 -5.97 -7.03
CA ASN A 659 -25.38 -6.09 -8.49
C ASN A 659 -26.11 -4.93 -9.17
N GLY A 660 -25.56 -3.73 -9.02
CA GLY A 660 -25.99 -2.53 -9.72
C GLY A 660 -24.83 -1.83 -10.41
N LEU A 661 -25.13 -0.96 -11.37
CA LEU A 661 -24.14 -0.06 -11.97
C LEU A 661 -24.50 1.40 -11.68
N TRP A 662 -23.57 2.15 -11.10
CA TRP A 662 -23.76 3.57 -10.86
C TRP A 662 -23.24 4.37 -12.04
N VAL A 663 -24.04 5.34 -12.48
CA VAL A 663 -23.80 6.17 -13.65
C VAL A 663 -23.70 7.63 -13.22
N ARG A 664 -22.55 8.28 -13.46
CA ARG A 664 -22.47 9.74 -13.33
C ARG A 664 -23.11 10.38 -14.55
N GLY A 665 -24.17 11.13 -14.30
CA GLY A 665 -24.91 11.87 -15.30
C GLY A 665 -24.03 12.91 -15.99
N GLN A 666 -24.00 12.85 -17.32
CA GLN A 666 -23.41 13.86 -18.19
C GLN A 666 -24.04 13.77 -19.59
N SER A 667 -23.53 14.58 -20.52
CA SER A 667 -23.89 14.47 -21.93
C SER A 667 -23.20 13.28 -22.60
N ARG A 668 -23.98 12.48 -23.33
CA ARG A 668 -23.49 11.39 -24.18
C ARG A 668 -23.80 11.69 -25.65
N TYR A 669 -22.80 11.45 -26.51
CA TYR A 669 -22.83 11.76 -27.94
C TYR A 669 -22.87 10.51 -28.84
N THR A 670 -23.00 9.34 -28.23
CA THR A 670 -23.12 8.03 -28.88
C THR A 670 -24.33 7.32 -28.34
N ASP A 671 -24.81 6.31 -29.05
CA ASP A 671 -25.91 5.48 -28.60
C ASP A 671 -25.59 4.83 -27.25
N LEU A 672 -26.64 4.58 -26.47
CA LEU A 672 -26.57 3.89 -25.19
C LEU A 672 -27.58 2.75 -25.21
N HIS A 673 -27.12 1.54 -24.92
CA HIS A 673 -27.98 0.38 -24.74
C HIS A 673 -27.83 -0.06 -23.28
N LEU A 674 -28.92 0.00 -22.52
CA LEU A 674 -29.00 -0.55 -21.18
C LEU A 674 -29.70 -1.89 -21.25
N GLU A 675 -29.02 -2.93 -20.76
CA GLU A 675 -29.42 -4.31 -20.93
C GLU A 675 -29.31 -5.08 -19.60
N VAL A 676 -29.87 -6.28 -19.56
CA VAL A 676 -29.67 -7.18 -18.42
C VAL A 676 -28.35 -7.92 -18.62
N LEU A 677 -27.32 -7.51 -17.88
CA LEU A 677 -26.00 -8.14 -17.93
C LEU A 677 -25.99 -9.38 -17.04
N THR A 678 -25.33 -10.46 -17.47
CA THR A 678 -25.29 -11.74 -16.72
C THR A 678 -23.87 -12.24 -16.51
N GLY A 679 -23.66 -12.96 -15.41
CA GLY A 679 -22.35 -13.52 -15.05
C GLY A 679 -22.41 -14.31 -13.74
N GLY A 680 -21.78 -15.49 -13.71
CA GLY A 680 -21.72 -16.33 -12.50
C GLY A 680 -23.07 -16.79 -11.94
N GLY A 681 -24.12 -16.90 -12.77
CA GLY A 681 -25.47 -17.25 -12.32
C GLY A 681 -26.21 -16.11 -11.62
N GLN A 682 -25.76 -14.87 -11.78
CA GLN A 682 -26.41 -13.65 -11.31
C GLN A 682 -26.56 -12.67 -12.48
N GLU A 683 -27.41 -11.66 -12.31
CA GLU A 683 -27.61 -10.59 -13.29
C GLU A 683 -27.36 -9.20 -12.69
N LEU A 684 -27.26 -8.19 -13.56
CA LEU A 684 -27.32 -6.77 -13.26
C LEU A 684 -28.35 -6.18 -14.19
N ASN A 685 -29.49 -5.79 -13.63
CA ASN A 685 -30.61 -5.20 -14.34
C ASN A 685 -30.90 -3.75 -13.88
N THR A 686 -30.18 -3.26 -12.86
CA THR A 686 -30.47 -1.96 -12.23
C THR A 686 -29.31 -0.98 -12.36
N TYR A 687 -29.61 0.22 -12.86
CA TYR A 687 -28.69 1.31 -13.10
C TYR A 687 -29.06 2.53 -12.27
N GLN A 688 -28.15 3.03 -11.42
CA GLN A 688 -28.40 4.20 -10.59
C GLN A 688 -27.71 5.44 -11.16
N VAL A 689 -28.49 6.44 -11.57
CA VAL A 689 -28.01 7.68 -12.18
C VAL A 689 -27.88 8.78 -11.13
N ASN A 690 -26.66 9.32 -11.02
CA ASN A 690 -26.32 10.44 -10.16
C ASN A 690 -26.08 11.70 -11.00
N GLY A 691 -26.96 12.70 -10.89
CA GLY A 691 -26.97 13.89 -11.76
C GLY A 691 -27.81 13.70 -13.03
N SER A 692 -27.56 14.54 -14.05
CA SER A 692 -28.38 14.54 -15.28
C SER A 692 -27.72 13.77 -16.42
N LEU A 693 -28.36 12.70 -16.88
CA LEU A 693 -27.98 11.99 -18.11
C LEU A 693 -28.64 12.67 -19.31
N ILE A 694 -27.83 13.11 -20.28
CA ILE A 694 -28.32 13.82 -21.46
C ILE A 694 -27.89 13.05 -22.72
N MET A 695 -28.85 12.41 -23.38
CA MET A 695 -28.65 11.81 -24.69
C MET A 695 -28.76 12.90 -25.76
N GLN A 696 -27.67 13.18 -26.46
CA GLN A 696 -27.61 14.30 -27.42
C GLN A 696 -28.32 13.96 -28.75
N THR A 697 -28.57 14.99 -29.56
CA THR A 697 -29.23 14.84 -30.87
C THR A 697 -28.49 13.84 -31.76
N GLY A 698 -29.24 12.98 -32.45
CA GLY A 698 -28.70 11.95 -33.34
C GLY A 698 -28.29 10.65 -32.64
N THR A 699 -28.51 10.55 -31.32
CA THR A 699 -28.30 9.31 -30.54
C THR A 699 -29.62 8.60 -30.26
N THR A 700 -29.56 7.30 -30.02
CA THR A 700 -30.66 6.50 -29.49
C THR A 700 -30.26 5.91 -28.14
N MET A 701 -31.14 6.01 -27.16
CA MET A 701 -31.07 5.24 -25.94
C MET A 701 -32.05 4.08 -26.02
N THR A 702 -31.55 2.85 -25.97
CA THR A 702 -32.34 1.63 -25.94
C THR A 702 -32.29 1.04 -24.53
N VAL A 703 -33.44 0.60 -24.02
CA VAL A 703 -33.57 -0.01 -22.69
C VAL A 703 -34.32 -1.32 -22.84
N ASP A 704 -33.68 -2.43 -22.45
CA ASP A 704 -34.26 -3.77 -22.57
C ASP A 704 -35.33 -4.07 -21.50
N PRO A 705 -36.25 -5.01 -21.76
CA PRO A 705 -37.19 -5.52 -20.74
C PRO A 705 -36.50 -5.92 -19.44
N GLY A 706 -37.11 -5.57 -18.30
CA GLY A 706 -36.62 -5.89 -16.96
C GLY A 706 -35.55 -4.93 -16.42
N VAL A 707 -35.07 -3.96 -17.22
CA VAL A 707 -34.12 -2.96 -16.75
C VAL A 707 -34.80 -1.90 -15.87
N THR A 708 -34.18 -1.57 -14.74
CA THR A 708 -34.60 -0.48 -13.85
C THR A 708 -33.55 0.62 -13.81
N MET A 709 -33.99 1.86 -14.01
CA MET A 709 -33.19 3.07 -13.80
C MET A 709 -33.65 3.81 -12.55
N LYS A 710 -32.72 3.98 -11.61
CA LYS A 710 -32.91 4.66 -10.32
C LYS A 710 -32.24 6.02 -10.35
N PHE A 711 -32.92 7.09 -9.94
CA PHE A 711 -32.37 8.45 -9.96
C PHE A 711 -32.17 9.01 -8.56
N GLU A 712 -30.99 9.61 -8.38
CA GLU A 712 -30.66 10.39 -7.19
C GLU A 712 -31.46 11.69 -7.10
N SER A 713 -31.43 12.32 -5.94
CA SER A 713 -32.07 13.63 -5.77
C SER A 713 -31.55 14.64 -6.79
N ASN A 714 -32.47 15.30 -7.50
CA ASN A 714 -32.20 16.19 -8.64
C ASN A 714 -31.68 15.52 -9.93
N GLY A 715 -31.61 14.19 -9.99
CA GLY A 715 -31.32 13.48 -11.24
C GLY A 715 -32.39 13.73 -12.30
N ARG A 716 -31.98 13.79 -13.57
CA ARG A 716 -32.88 13.95 -14.73
C ARG A 716 -32.40 13.08 -15.88
N LEU A 717 -33.32 12.42 -16.58
CA LEU A 717 -33.04 11.85 -17.89
C LEU A 717 -33.52 12.84 -18.96
N THR A 718 -32.60 13.35 -19.77
CA THR A 718 -32.90 14.24 -20.89
C THR A 718 -32.58 13.56 -22.21
N ILE A 719 -33.57 13.47 -23.09
CA ILE A 719 -33.46 12.83 -24.39
C ILE A 719 -33.62 13.91 -25.46
N LYS A 720 -32.52 14.28 -26.13
CA LYS A 720 -32.55 15.11 -27.36
C LYS A 720 -32.49 14.28 -28.65
N GLY A 721 -32.20 12.99 -28.50
CA GLY A 721 -32.25 11.99 -29.55
C GLY A 721 -33.56 11.21 -29.48
N ASN A 722 -33.47 9.88 -29.53
CA ASN A 722 -34.61 8.97 -29.37
C ASN A 722 -34.49 8.14 -28.07
N LEU A 723 -35.62 7.77 -27.49
CA LEU A 723 -35.70 6.77 -26.42
C LEU A 723 -36.56 5.59 -26.89
N ASP A 724 -35.97 4.41 -26.90
CA ASP A 724 -36.63 3.14 -27.21
C ASP A 724 -36.67 2.28 -25.95
N ALA A 725 -37.80 2.29 -25.24
CA ALA A 725 -38.02 1.55 -24.00
C ALA A 725 -39.26 0.67 -24.15
N GLN A 726 -39.07 -0.60 -24.52
CA GLN A 726 -40.14 -1.54 -24.79
C GLN A 726 -40.00 -2.76 -23.88
N GLY A 727 -40.66 -2.71 -22.72
CA GLY A 727 -40.74 -3.82 -21.78
C GLY A 727 -41.78 -4.86 -22.18
N THR A 728 -42.07 -5.79 -21.27
CA THR A 728 -43.15 -6.78 -21.43
C THR A 728 -44.04 -6.83 -20.19
N ALA A 729 -45.17 -7.53 -20.30
CA ALA A 729 -46.12 -7.68 -19.19
C ALA A 729 -45.53 -8.34 -17.94
N SER A 730 -44.47 -9.15 -18.06
CA SER A 730 -43.77 -9.80 -16.94
C SER A 730 -42.43 -9.15 -16.59
N GLN A 731 -41.94 -8.22 -17.41
CA GLN A 731 -40.62 -7.58 -17.28
C GLN A 731 -40.71 -6.13 -17.74
N ARG A 732 -41.31 -5.27 -16.90
CA ARG A 732 -41.40 -3.83 -17.20
C ARG A 732 -40.04 -3.15 -17.10
N ILE A 733 -39.97 -1.98 -17.72
CA ILE A 733 -38.85 -1.05 -17.57
C ILE A 733 -39.21 -0.02 -16.50
N GLY A 734 -38.35 0.16 -15.50
CA GLY A 734 -38.56 1.11 -14.41
C GLY A 734 -37.76 2.41 -14.59
N PHE A 735 -38.39 3.57 -14.38
CA PHE A 735 -37.72 4.86 -14.15
C PHE A 735 -38.24 5.44 -12.83
N THR A 736 -37.42 5.40 -11.78
CA THR A 736 -37.89 5.69 -10.43
C THR A 736 -36.83 6.35 -9.54
N SER A 737 -37.20 6.70 -8.31
CA SER A 737 -36.29 7.19 -7.26
C SER A 737 -35.31 6.09 -6.85
N HIS A 738 -34.08 6.44 -6.48
CA HIS A 738 -33.13 5.50 -5.87
C HIS A 738 -33.67 4.82 -4.60
N ARG A 739 -34.61 5.49 -3.93
CA ARG A 739 -35.32 5.04 -2.73
C ARG A 739 -36.47 4.05 -2.98
N ASP A 740 -36.80 3.78 -4.24
CA ASP A 740 -37.91 2.89 -4.57
C ASP A 740 -37.44 1.43 -4.60
N ASP A 741 -37.58 0.73 -3.49
CA ASP A 741 -37.11 -0.66 -3.33
C ASP A 741 -38.02 -1.70 -3.99
N ARG A 742 -39.20 -1.29 -4.46
CA ARG A 742 -40.13 -2.16 -5.21
C ARG A 742 -39.61 -2.47 -6.62
N LEU A 743 -38.86 -1.55 -7.22
CA LEU A 743 -38.26 -1.78 -8.54
C LEU A 743 -36.75 -1.94 -8.41
N GLY A 744 -36.21 -3.08 -8.84
CA GLY A 744 -34.77 -3.36 -8.84
C GLY A 744 -34.16 -3.74 -7.48
N GLY A 745 -34.93 -3.77 -6.40
CA GLY A 745 -34.47 -4.14 -5.05
C GLY A 745 -33.77 -3.00 -4.27
N ASP A 746 -33.33 -3.30 -3.05
CA ASP A 746 -32.65 -2.37 -2.13
C ASP A 746 -31.15 -2.23 -2.47
N LEU A 747 -30.82 -1.33 -3.41
CA LEU A 747 -29.44 -1.11 -3.88
C LEU A 747 -28.57 -0.30 -2.91
N ASP A 748 -29.18 0.52 -2.05
CA ASP A 748 -28.45 1.39 -1.11
C ASP A 748 -28.34 0.79 0.30
N LEU A 749 -28.88 -0.43 0.49
CA LEU A 749 -28.80 -1.25 1.70
C LEU A 749 -29.42 -0.58 2.93
N ASN A 750 -30.40 0.29 2.71
CA ASN A 750 -31.07 1.03 3.78
C ASN A 750 -32.31 0.29 4.33
N GLY A 751 -32.71 -0.82 3.72
CA GLY A 751 -33.96 -1.53 4.03
C GLY A 751 -35.18 -0.73 3.58
N TYR A 752 -35.98 -0.24 4.54
CA TYR A 752 -37.07 0.72 4.29
C TYR A 752 -36.69 2.14 4.72
N GLY A 753 -35.40 2.38 4.96
CA GLY A 753 -34.81 3.57 5.54
C GLY A 753 -34.79 4.76 4.58
N GLY A 754 -35.96 5.19 4.09
CA GLY A 754 -36.06 6.38 3.23
C GLY A 754 -37.07 6.25 2.10
N THR A 755 -38.29 5.78 2.38
CA THR A 755 -39.33 5.58 1.34
C THR A 755 -39.45 6.74 0.34
N PRO A 756 -39.72 6.47 -0.95
CA PRO A 756 -39.70 7.49 -1.97
C PRO A 756 -40.83 8.51 -1.77
N ALA A 757 -40.56 9.76 -2.15
CA ALA A 757 -41.51 10.86 -2.15
C ALA A 757 -41.74 11.39 -3.56
N ASN A 758 -42.90 12.01 -3.78
CA ASN A 758 -43.19 12.65 -5.06
C ASN A 758 -42.14 13.73 -5.37
N GLY A 759 -41.50 13.68 -6.53
CA GLY A 759 -40.47 14.65 -6.92
C GLY A 759 -39.09 14.37 -6.33
N ASP A 760 -38.81 13.14 -5.90
CA ASP A 760 -37.46 12.73 -5.49
C ASP A 760 -36.44 12.97 -6.62
N TRP A 761 -36.86 12.90 -7.88
CA TRP A 761 -36.04 13.22 -9.05
C TRP A 761 -36.79 14.12 -10.05
N GLN A 762 -36.08 14.68 -11.03
CA GLN A 762 -36.63 15.74 -11.90
C GLN A 762 -37.64 15.25 -12.93
N GLY A 763 -37.66 13.96 -13.25
CA GLY A 763 -38.48 13.37 -14.30
C GLY A 763 -37.76 13.14 -15.62
N LEU A 764 -38.45 12.48 -16.55
CA LEU A 764 -38.00 12.21 -17.91
C LEU A 764 -38.35 13.41 -18.82
N TYR A 765 -37.36 13.92 -19.55
CA TYR A 765 -37.52 15.07 -20.43
C TYR A 765 -37.14 14.74 -21.86
N LEU A 766 -38.13 14.71 -22.75
CA LEU A 766 -37.97 14.61 -24.20
C LEU A 766 -37.87 16.04 -24.74
N ALA A 767 -36.68 16.39 -25.22
CA ALA A 767 -36.30 17.75 -25.55
C ALA A 767 -36.07 17.89 -27.06
N ASP A 768 -36.93 18.63 -27.76
CA ASP A 768 -36.77 19.06 -29.17
C ASP A 768 -35.99 18.08 -30.05
N GLY A 769 -36.46 16.83 -30.07
CA GLY A 769 -35.88 15.71 -30.78
C GLY A 769 -36.59 15.41 -32.09
N VAL A 770 -36.44 14.17 -32.58
CA VAL A 770 -37.10 13.70 -33.80
C VAL A 770 -38.50 13.18 -33.45
N ASP A 771 -39.53 13.71 -34.10
CA ASP A 771 -40.92 13.27 -33.91
C ASP A 771 -41.11 11.79 -34.23
N GLY A 772 -41.84 11.08 -33.36
CA GLY A 772 -42.21 9.68 -33.54
C GLY A 772 -41.08 8.68 -33.32
N GLY A 773 -39.89 9.13 -32.91
CA GLY A 773 -38.76 8.28 -32.59
C GLY A 773 -38.74 7.75 -31.15
N THR A 774 -39.60 8.27 -30.27
CA THR A 774 -39.67 7.85 -28.86
C THR A 774 -40.87 6.94 -28.58
N VAL A 775 -40.58 5.74 -28.07
CA VAL A 775 -41.57 4.69 -27.76
C VAL A 775 -41.36 4.21 -26.33
N LEU A 776 -42.43 4.19 -25.56
CA LEU A 776 -42.49 3.62 -24.21
C LEU A 776 -43.60 2.56 -24.16
N ASP A 777 -43.28 1.29 -23.98
CA ASP A 777 -44.26 0.21 -23.78
C ASP A 777 -43.90 -0.58 -22.53
N TYR A 778 -44.88 -0.90 -21.68
CA TYR A 778 -44.63 -1.58 -20.40
C TYR A 778 -43.56 -0.86 -19.54
N VAL A 779 -43.71 0.45 -19.37
CA VAL A 779 -42.81 1.31 -18.61
C VAL A 779 -43.49 1.81 -17.33
N ALA A 780 -42.77 1.82 -16.21
CA ALA A 780 -43.19 2.47 -14.97
C ALA A 780 -42.35 3.73 -14.71
N ILE A 781 -42.99 4.92 -14.71
CA ILE A 781 -42.36 6.19 -14.34
C ILE A 781 -42.94 6.64 -13.00
N ARG A 782 -42.14 6.54 -11.93
CA ARG A 782 -42.59 6.78 -10.55
C ARG A 782 -41.79 7.88 -9.86
N TYR A 783 -42.42 8.58 -8.92
CA TYR A 783 -41.78 9.50 -7.96
C TYR A 783 -40.97 10.67 -8.57
N GLY A 784 -41.19 10.98 -9.85
CA GLY A 784 -40.46 12.02 -10.58
C GLY A 784 -41.10 13.41 -10.52
N GLY A 785 -40.73 14.26 -11.48
CA GLY A 785 -41.42 15.52 -11.74
C GLY A 785 -41.18 16.64 -10.74
N LEU A 786 -40.00 16.71 -10.11
CA LEU A 786 -39.59 17.87 -9.29
C LEU A 786 -39.68 19.20 -10.06
N VAL A 787 -39.32 19.17 -11.35
CA VAL A 787 -39.18 20.38 -12.18
C VAL A 787 -40.37 20.60 -13.10
N ASP A 788 -40.85 19.58 -13.81
CA ASP A 788 -41.92 19.76 -14.80
C ASP A 788 -43.02 18.71 -14.65
N ALA A 789 -42.69 17.46 -14.95
CA ALA A 789 -43.60 16.34 -14.95
C ALA A 789 -42.83 15.04 -14.72
N GLY A 790 -43.52 13.95 -14.41
CA GLY A 790 -42.91 12.61 -14.46
C GLY A 790 -42.34 12.34 -15.85
N LEU A 791 -43.11 12.70 -16.89
CA LEU A 791 -42.71 12.71 -18.29
C LEU A 791 -43.08 14.04 -18.95
N TYR A 792 -42.08 14.80 -19.40
CA TYR A 792 -42.26 16.05 -20.14
C TYR A 792 -41.75 15.94 -21.57
N ALA A 793 -42.61 16.21 -22.55
CA ALA A 793 -42.24 16.38 -23.94
C ALA A 793 -42.35 17.86 -24.36
N ASP A 794 -41.25 18.39 -24.88
CA ASP A 794 -41.13 19.73 -25.46
C ASP A 794 -40.82 19.60 -26.95
N ARG A 795 -41.83 19.84 -27.80
CA ARG A 795 -41.73 19.76 -29.27
C ARG A 795 -41.22 18.39 -29.77
N THR A 796 -41.66 17.30 -29.13
CA THR A 796 -41.30 15.94 -29.53
C THR A 796 -42.49 15.01 -29.36
N ASP A 797 -42.98 14.46 -30.46
CA ASP A 797 -44.04 13.46 -30.44
C ASP A 797 -43.54 12.13 -29.84
N PHE A 798 -44.36 11.50 -28.99
CA PHE A 798 -44.06 10.18 -28.41
C PHE A 798 -45.31 9.31 -28.26
N SER A 799 -45.08 8.00 -28.12
CA SER A 799 -46.11 7.03 -27.75
C SER A 799 -45.79 6.35 -26.43
N ILE A 800 -46.81 6.18 -25.59
CA ILE A 800 -46.73 5.42 -24.33
C ILE A 800 -47.90 4.43 -24.25
N SER A 801 -47.60 3.14 -24.01
CA SER A 801 -48.62 2.10 -23.86
C SER A 801 -48.36 1.12 -22.73
N ASN A 802 -49.43 0.52 -22.20
CA ASN A 802 -49.37 -0.53 -21.16
C ASN A 802 -48.49 -0.14 -19.95
N SER A 803 -48.49 1.15 -19.62
CA SER A 803 -47.49 1.77 -18.75
C SER A 803 -48.11 2.41 -17.51
N GLU A 804 -47.26 2.85 -16.60
CA GLU A 804 -47.63 3.58 -15.39
C GLU A 804 -46.88 4.93 -15.34
N VAL A 805 -47.60 6.01 -15.02
CA VAL A 805 -47.01 7.32 -14.67
C VAL A 805 -47.62 7.82 -13.37
N SER A 806 -46.86 7.73 -12.28
CA SER A 806 -47.39 7.94 -10.94
C SER A 806 -46.49 8.78 -10.05
N ASN A 807 -47.09 9.32 -8.98
CA ASN A 807 -46.37 9.98 -7.90
C ASN A 807 -45.48 11.16 -8.33
N SER A 808 -45.86 11.89 -9.37
CA SER A 808 -45.17 13.13 -9.72
C SER A 808 -45.42 14.25 -8.70
N SER A 809 -44.42 15.08 -8.39
CA SER A 809 -44.64 16.31 -7.60
C SER A 809 -45.29 17.45 -8.39
N ARG A 810 -45.46 17.26 -9.70
CA ARG A 810 -46.13 18.19 -10.61
C ARG A 810 -47.09 17.42 -11.51
N TYR A 811 -46.98 17.59 -12.84
CA TYR A 811 -47.81 16.89 -13.80
C TYR A 811 -47.38 15.42 -13.94
N GLY A 812 -48.30 14.51 -14.24
CA GLY A 812 -47.91 13.15 -14.63
C GLY A 812 -47.18 13.18 -15.96
N ILE A 813 -47.93 13.51 -17.02
CA ILE A 813 -47.45 13.72 -18.38
C ILE A 813 -47.70 15.18 -18.78
N ARG A 814 -46.68 15.84 -19.33
CA ARG A 814 -46.79 17.18 -19.92
C ARG A 814 -46.33 17.15 -21.37
N ALA A 815 -47.13 17.72 -22.27
CA ALA A 815 -46.77 17.88 -23.68
C ALA A 815 -46.92 19.35 -24.08
N PHE A 816 -45.81 19.97 -24.49
CA PHE A 816 -45.77 21.33 -25.02
C PHE A 816 -45.38 21.29 -26.49
N GLU A 817 -46.24 21.81 -27.37
CA GLU A 817 -46.01 21.78 -28.83
C GLU A 817 -45.70 20.37 -29.38
N ALA A 818 -46.22 19.33 -28.72
CA ALA A 818 -45.99 17.91 -29.04
C ALA A 818 -47.31 17.13 -29.05
N SER A 819 -47.49 16.25 -30.02
CA SER A 819 -48.62 15.32 -30.11
C SER A 819 -48.28 14.01 -29.40
N VAL A 820 -49.16 13.54 -28.52
CA VAL A 820 -48.92 12.32 -27.72
C VAL A 820 -49.96 11.25 -28.01
N THR A 821 -49.52 9.99 -28.04
CA THR A 821 -50.41 8.82 -28.10
C THR A 821 -50.25 8.03 -26.80
N ILE A 822 -51.32 7.98 -26.00
CA ILE A 822 -51.37 7.27 -24.72
C ILE A 822 -52.37 6.13 -24.86
N SER A 823 -51.96 4.89 -24.61
CA SER A 823 -52.86 3.72 -24.73
C SER A 823 -52.72 2.74 -23.58
N ASN A 824 -53.82 2.44 -22.88
CA ASN A 824 -53.83 1.47 -21.77
C ASN A 824 -52.79 1.83 -20.68
N THR A 825 -52.74 3.11 -20.29
CA THR A 825 -51.77 3.63 -19.30
C THR A 825 -52.48 4.05 -18.03
N GLU A 826 -51.88 3.73 -16.88
CA GLU A 826 -52.31 4.14 -15.54
C GLU A 826 -51.62 5.46 -15.15
N ILE A 827 -52.38 6.52 -14.87
CA ILE A 827 -51.84 7.84 -14.51
C ILE A 827 -52.48 8.31 -13.21
N PHE A 828 -51.73 8.32 -12.11
CA PHE A 828 -52.35 8.58 -10.80
C PHE A 828 -51.42 9.20 -9.75
N SER A 829 -52.00 9.71 -8.66
CA SER A 829 -51.25 10.28 -7.51
C SER A 829 -50.24 11.38 -7.86
N ASN A 830 -50.50 12.10 -8.96
CA ASN A 830 -49.72 13.26 -9.38
C ASN A 830 -50.22 14.51 -8.66
N ALA A 831 -49.31 15.39 -8.22
CA ALA A 831 -49.68 16.54 -7.41
C ALA A 831 -50.31 17.71 -8.20
N LEU A 832 -50.17 17.72 -9.53
CA LEU A 832 -50.91 18.58 -10.45
C LEU A 832 -51.70 17.71 -11.45
N THR A 833 -51.92 18.21 -12.66
CA THR A 833 -52.72 17.51 -13.66
C THR A 833 -52.09 16.19 -14.08
N GLY A 834 -52.91 15.14 -14.25
CA GLY A 834 -52.47 13.85 -14.78
C GLY A 834 -51.84 13.99 -16.16
N VAL A 835 -52.58 14.55 -17.13
CA VAL A 835 -52.11 14.84 -18.50
C VAL A 835 -52.33 16.31 -18.85
N TYR A 836 -51.25 17.06 -19.05
CA TYR A 836 -51.28 18.48 -19.42
C TYR A 836 -50.81 18.69 -20.86
N LEU A 837 -51.72 19.12 -21.74
CA LEU A 837 -51.44 19.41 -23.15
C LEU A 837 -51.48 20.93 -23.38
N SER A 838 -50.42 21.51 -23.95
CA SER A 838 -50.33 22.95 -24.18
C SER A 838 -49.79 23.27 -25.56
N THR A 839 -50.58 23.97 -26.37
CA THR A 839 -50.19 24.32 -27.76
C THR A 839 -49.78 23.09 -28.57
N SER A 840 -50.29 21.91 -28.21
CA SER A 840 -49.99 20.64 -28.86
C SER A 840 -50.77 20.50 -30.17
N GLY A 841 -50.33 19.57 -31.04
CA GLY A 841 -51.17 19.09 -32.13
C GLY A 841 -52.38 18.29 -31.62
N SER A 842 -52.82 17.29 -32.41
CA SER A 842 -53.90 16.38 -32.01
C SER A 842 -53.33 15.19 -31.25
N SER A 843 -53.64 15.07 -29.96
CA SER A 843 -53.24 13.93 -29.13
C SER A 843 -54.35 12.89 -29.01
N THR A 844 -53.98 11.66 -28.65
CA THR A 844 -54.92 10.54 -28.49
C THR A 844 -54.71 9.85 -27.14
N ILE A 845 -55.80 9.57 -26.43
CA ILE A 845 -55.82 8.75 -25.22
C ILE A 845 -56.84 7.62 -25.42
N THR A 846 -56.41 6.37 -25.34
CA THR A 846 -57.30 5.20 -25.50
C THR A 846 -57.12 4.18 -24.40
N GLY A 847 -58.21 3.78 -23.72
CA GLY A 847 -58.10 2.85 -22.59
C GLY A 847 -57.35 3.43 -21.38
N GLY A 848 -57.01 2.58 -20.42
CA GLY A 848 -56.28 2.98 -19.21
C GLY A 848 -57.13 3.79 -18.23
N ARG A 849 -56.49 4.31 -17.17
CA ARG A 849 -57.16 5.00 -16.06
C ARG A 849 -56.37 6.23 -15.60
N ILE A 850 -57.07 7.34 -15.34
CA ILE A 850 -56.53 8.60 -14.84
C ILE A 850 -57.25 8.99 -13.55
N TYR A 851 -56.59 8.87 -12.40
CA TYR A 851 -57.28 8.95 -11.11
C TYR A 851 -56.43 9.44 -9.96
N ALA A 852 -57.07 9.80 -8.84
CA ALA A 852 -56.41 10.24 -7.61
C ALA A 852 -55.34 11.33 -7.83
N GLY A 853 -55.54 12.19 -8.85
CA GLY A 853 -54.75 13.40 -9.03
C GLY A 853 -55.20 14.50 -8.07
N LEU A 854 -54.27 15.33 -7.60
CA LEU A 854 -54.60 16.47 -6.73
C LEU A 854 -55.12 17.70 -7.50
N ASN A 855 -55.24 17.60 -8.82
CA ASN A 855 -55.76 18.63 -9.72
C ASN A 855 -56.53 17.94 -10.86
N ASP A 856 -56.67 18.59 -12.02
CA ASP A 856 -57.41 18.06 -13.16
C ASP A 856 -56.87 16.68 -13.63
N GLY A 857 -57.71 15.77 -14.09
CA GLY A 857 -57.27 14.53 -14.73
C GLY A 857 -56.53 14.81 -16.05
N VAL A 858 -57.21 15.53 -16.95
CA VAL A 858 -56.67 15.99 -18.23
C VAL A 858 -56.92 17.49 -18.38
N HIS A 859 -55.90 18.25 -18.77
CA HIS A 859 -55.99 19.69 -19.01
C HIS A 859 -55.42 20.05 -20.37
N LEU A 860 -56.16 20.84 -21.16
CA LEU A 860 -55.74 21.36 -22.45
C LEU A 860 -55.69 22.88 -22.46
N ASP A 861 -54.62 23.44 -23.01
CA ASP A 861 -54.43 24.88 -23.18
C ASP A 861 -53.97 25.26 -24.59
N GLY A 862 -54.23 26.50 -25.01
CA GLY A 862 -53.85 26.98 -26.34
C GLY A 862 -54.55 26.25 -27.51
N SER A 863 -53.78 25.84 -28.52
CA SER A 863 -54.31 25.18 -29.73
C SER A 863 -54.27 23.64 -29.67
N SER A 864 -54.44 23.05 -28.49
CA SER A 864 -54.38 21.60 -28.24
C SER A 864 -55.66 20.85 -28.59
N GLY A 865 -55.59 19.82 -29.45
CA GLY A 865 -56.70 18.90 -29.74
C GLY A 865 -56.53 17.54 -29.05
N LEU A 866 -57.64 16.88 -28.73
CA LEU A 866 -57.65 15.55 -28.07
C LEU A 866 -58.79 14.67 -28.57
N THR A 867 -58.46 13.40 -28.86
CA THR A 867 -59.42 12.29 -28.94
C THR A 867 -59.19 11.34 -27.77
N MET A 868 -60.22 11.12 -26.97
CA MET A 868 -60.18 10.29 -25.77
C MET A 868 -61.33 9.28 -25.79
N LEU A 869 -61.00 7.97 -25.76
CA LEU A 869 -61.97 6.88 -25.90
C LEU A 869 -61.65 5.70 -24.98
N GLY A 870 -62.66 5.20 -24.27
CA GLY A 870 -62.55 3.98 -23.47
C GLY A 870 -61.68 4.13 -22.23
N THR A 871 -61.33 5.36 -21.84
CA THR A 871 -60.53 5.64 -20.64
C THR A 871 -61.43 5.84 -19.43
N GLU A 872 -60.94 5.44 -18.25
CA GLU A 872 -61.59 5.76 -16.99
C GLU A 872 -60.94 6.99 -16.35
N ILE A 873 -61.73 8.01 -16.03
CA ILE A 873 -61.28 9.22 -15.34
C ILE A 873 -62.18 9.41 -14.14
N PHE A 874 -61.61 9.34 -12.95
CA PHE A 874 -62.40 9.42 -11.73
C PHE A 874 -61.56 9.89 -10.55
N THR A 875 -62.22 10.46 -9.55
CA THR A 875 -61.66 10.81 -8.24
C THR A 875 -60.47 11.77 -8.27
N ASN A 876 -60.36 12.55 -9.34
CA ASN A 876 -59.41 13.66 -9.39
C ASN A 876 -59.98 14.85 -8.61
N LEU A 877 -59.16 15.52 -7.81
CA LEU A 877 -59.65 16.64 -6.96
C LEU A 877 -59.96 17.91 -7.77
N GLY A 878 -59.54 17.97 -9.03
CA GLY A 878 -59.92 19.01 -10.00
C GLY A 878 -61.01 18.54 -10.98
N ASP A 879 -61.00 19.06 -12.21
CA ASP A 879 -61.88 18.57 -13.27
C ASP A 879 -61.33 17.25 -13.83
N GLY A 880 -62.18 16.27 -14.15
CA GLY A 880 -61.74 15.10 -14.92
C GLY A 880 -61.13 15.50 -16.27
N LEU A 881 -61.74 16.48 -16.93
CA LEU A 881 -61.24 17.06 -18.17
C LEU A 881 -61.54 18.56 -18.25
N ARG A 882 -60.49 19.37 -18.33
CA ARG A 882 -60.57 20.82 -18.57
C ARG A 882 -60.04 21.19 -19.95
N ASN A 883 -60.86 21.87 -20.76
CA ASN A 883 -60.45 22.49 -22.02
C ASN A 883 -60.42 24.01 -21.88
N ASN A 884 -59.22 24.57 -21.72
CA ASN A 884 -58.96 26.01 -21.80
C ASN A 884 -58.49 26.45 -23.20
N GLY A 885 -58.46 25.52 -24.16
CA GLY A 885 -58.02 25.77 -25.52
C GLY A 885 -59.12 26.26 -26.48
N ASN A 886 -58.72 26.42 -27.74
CA ASN A 886 -59.60 26.84 -28.84
C ASN A 886 -60.02 25.71 -29.78
N GLN A 887 -59.59 24.47 -29.52
CA GLN A 887 -59.87 23.30 -30.36
C GLN A 887 -61.07 22.48 -29.84
N VAL A 888 -61.51 21.54 -30.68
CA VAL A 888 -62.53 20.54 -30.35
C VAL A 888 -61.86 19.36 -29.65
N VAL A 889 -62.41 18.96 -28.51
CA VAL A 889 -62.05 17.75 -27.77
C VAL A 889 -63.17 16.73 -27.93
N VAL A 890 -62.82 15.52 -28.35
CA VAL A 890 -63.74 14.38 -28.47
C VAL A 890 -63.43 13.41 -27.34
N ALA A 891 -64.24 13.39 -26.30
CA ALA A 891 -64.08 12.58 -25.10
C ALA A 891 -65.27 11.63 -24.88
N THR A 892 -65.64 10.89 -25.93
CA THR A 892 -66.79 9.98 -25.95
C THR A 892 -66.42 8.58 -25.46
N GLY A 893 -67.36 7.83 -24.88
CA GLY A 893 -67.13 6.43 -24.53
C GLY A 893 -66.17 6.23 -23.35
N ASN A 894 -66.07 7.21 -22.45
CA ASN A 894 -65.22 7.16 -21.24
C ASN A 894 -66.06 6.92 -19.98
N TRP A 895 -65.44 6.38 -18.94
CA TRP A 895 -66.04 6.29 -17.60
C TRP A 895 -65.62 7.51 -16.78
N TRP A 896 -66.59 8.22 -16.19
CA TRP A 896 -66.35 9.48 -15.46
C TRP A 896 -66.48 9.32 -13.94
N GLY A 897 -66.50 8.09 -13.44
CA GLY A 897 -66.72 7.81 -12.02
C GLY A 897 -68.18 7.80 -11.55
N ALA A 898 -69.15 8.08 -12.42
CA ALA A 898 -70.58 7.99 -12.12
C ALA A 898 -71.41 7.48 -13.31
N VAL A 899 -72.48 6.74 -13.00
CA VAL A 899 -73.37 6.09 -13.98
C VAL A 899 -74.15 7.06 -14.85
N ASP A 900 -74.26 8.32 -14.43
CA ASP A 900 -74.93 9.41 -15.15
C ASP A 900 -73.95 10.33 -15.90
N GLY A 901 -72.67 9.96 -15.97
CA GLY A 901 -71.64 10.65 -16.74
C GLY A 901 -70.93 11.77 -15.98
N PRO A 902 -70.18 12.63 -16.68
CA PRO A 902 -69.40 13.70 -16.05
C PRO A 902 -70.29 14.84 -15.54
N GLY A 903 -69.83 15.50 -14.47
CA GLY A 903 -70.42 16.75 -13.98
C GLY A 903 -69.83 18.02 -14.63
N GLY A 904 -70.01 19.18 -13.99
CA GLY A 904 -69.52 20.47 -14.48
C GLY A 904 -70.41 21.06 -15.58
N ASP A 905 -69.86 21.28 -16.77
CA ASP A 905 -70.62 21.70 -17.96
C ASP A 905 -71.55 20.58 -18.49
N ALA A 906 -71.36 19.35 -18.00
CA ALA A 906 -72.24 18.20 -18.24
C ALA A 906 -73.14 17.92 -17.01
N PRO A 907 -74.30 17.25 -17.19
CA PRO A 907 -75.33 17.15 -16.15
C PRO A 907 -75.15 16.02 -15.12
N GLY A 908 -74.11 15.18 -15.24
CA GLY A 908 -73.88 14.02 -14.39
C GLY A 908 -73.23 14.34 -13.04
N ALA A 909 -72.96 13.31 -12.24
CA ALA A 909 -72.35 13.43 -10.92
C ALA A 909 -70.87 12.99 -10.89
N GLY A 910 -70.32 12.52 -12.00
CA GLY A 910 -68.93 12.09 -12.11
C GLY A 910 -67.94 13.26 -12.14
N ASP A 911 -66.66 12.94 -12.31
CA ASP A 911 -65.59 13.91 -12.47
C ASP A 911 -65.96 14.97 -13.51
N GLN A 912 -65.68 16.23 -13.18
CA GLN A 912 -66.23 17.36 -13.92
C GLN A 912 -65.58 17.51 -15.30
N VAL A 913 -66.38 17.90 -16.30
CA VAL A 913 -65.86 18.46 -17.55
C VAL A 913 -66.09 19.96 -17.57
N SER A 914 -65.06 20.72 -17.96
CA SER A 914 -65.12 22.19 -17.97
C SER A 914 -64.48 22.75 -19.23
N ASN A 915 -65.24 23.53 -20.00
CA ASN A 915 -64.76 24.24 -21.18
C ASN A 915 -64.73 25.75 -20.93
N THR A 916 -63.55 26.27 -20.61
CA THR A 916 -63.37 27.65 -20.11
C THR A 916 -63.01 28.67 -21.19
N SER A 917 -62.88 28.23 -22.44
CA SER A 917 -62.42 29.06 -23.58
C SER A 917 -63.27 28.82 -24.85
N THR A 918 -62.77 29.19 -26.02
CA THR A 918 -63.55 29.16 -27.28
C THR A 918 -63.66 27.78 -27.94
N GLY A 919 -63.02 26.75 -27.39
CA GLY A 919 -63.13 25.35 -27.83
C GLY A 919 -64.47 24.71 -27.44
N SER A 920 -64.54 23.39 -27.59
CA SER A 920 -65.71 22.59 -27.16
C SER A 920 -65.30 21.19 -26.71
N ILE A 921 -66.04 20.60 -25.77
CA ILE A 921 -65.89 19.20 -25.34
C ILE A 921 -67.14 18.41 -25.76
N ASP A 922 -66.95 17.30 -26.48
CA ASP A 922 -67.97 16.26 -26.66
C ASP A 922 -67.70 15.10 -25.71
N SER A 923 -68.40 15.07 -24.57
CA SER A 923 -68.32 14.01 -23.57
C SER A 923 -69.50 13.02 -23.64
N SER A 924 -70.19 12.95 -24.79
CA SER A 924 -71.39 12.11 -24.96
C SER A 924 -71.06 10.62 -25.08
N GLY A 925 -72.08 9.77 -24.88
CA GLY A 925 -71.93 8.31 -25.04
C GLY A 925 -70.97 7.67 -24.02
N PHE A 926 -70.92 8.19 -22.79
CA PHE A 926 -70.09 7.68 -21.70
C PHE A 926 -70.46 6.26 -21.27
N LEU A 927 -69.52 5.57 -20.61
CA LEU A 927 -69.69 4.24 -20.05
C LEU A 927 -70.60 4.30 -18.80
N LEU A 928 -71.39 3.25 -18.57
CA LEU A 928 -72.31 3.17 -17.41
C LEU A 928 -71.72 2.41 -16.22
N SER A 929 -70.49 1.92 -16.36
CA SER A 929 -69.76 1.18 -15.35
C SER A 929 -68.26 1.31 -15.61
N GLY A 930 -67.48 1.28 -14.54
CA GLY A 930 -66.01 1.21 -14.53
C GLY A 930 -65.53 0.87 -13.12
N SER A 931 -64.29 1.21 -12.78
CA SER A 931 -63.67 0.92 -11.47
C SER A 931 -64.50 1.50 -10.33
N ASN A 932 -64.73 0.69 -9.29
CA ASN A 932 -65.30 1.14 -8.04
C ASN A 932 -64.28 1.94 -7.23
N PHE A 933 -64.70 2.97 -6.52
CA PHE A 933 -63.78 3.75 -5.70
C PHE A 933 -64.47 4.51 -4.57
N ASN A 934 -63.67 4.95 -3.60
CA ASN A 934 -64.04 5.95 -2.61
C ASN A 934 -62.84 6.90 -2.39
N PHE A 935 -63.09 8.20 -2.49
CA PHE A 935 -62.21 9.21 -1.91
C PHE A 935 -62.77 9.63 -0.55
N PHE A 936 -61.93 9.59 0.48
CA PHE A 936 -62.25 10.04 1.82
C PHE A 936 -61.29 11.13 2.28
N ASN A 937 -61.84 12.30 2.55
CA ASN A 937 -61.15 13.40 3.22
C ASN A 937 -61.30 13.20 4.74
N ALA A 938 -60.25 12.65 5.37
CA ALA A 938 -60.30 12.16 6.75
C ALA A 938 -60.50 13.28 7.77
N GLY A 939 -60.19 14.53 7.45
CA GLY A 939 -60.47 15.69 8.31
C GLY A 939 -61.97 15.87 8.60
N PRO A 940 -62.74 16.53 7.73
CA PRO A 940 -64.16 16.79 7.96
C PRO A 940 -65.07 15.55 7.84
N ASN A 941 -64.50 14.34 7.67
CA ASN A 941 -65.23 13.08 7.48
C ASN A 941 -66.18 13.10 6.29
N THR A 942 -65.71 13.62 5.15
CA THR A 942 -66.48 13.70 3.90
C THR A 942 -65.83 12.83 2.84
N GLY A 943 -66.63 12.23 1.96
CA GLY A 943 -66.10 11.48 0.83
C GLY A 943 -67.11 11.33 -0.30
N GLU A 944 -66.61 10.84 -1.43
CA GLU A 944 -67.33 10.66 -2.68
C GLU A 944 -66.85 9.39 -3.41
N GLY A 945 -67.68 8.87 -4.32
CA GLY A 945 -67.35 7.70 -5.13
C GLY A 945 -68.50 6.71 -5.24
N THR A 946 -68.24 5.59 -5.91
CA THR A 946 -69.23 4.51 -6.08
C THR A 946 -69.32 3.60 -4.87
N LEU A 947 -68.26 3.52 -4.06
CA LEU A 947 -68.24 2.84 -2.76
C LEU A 947 -68.67 3.80 -1.64
N ALA A 948 -69.27 3.23 -0.60
CA ALA A 948 -69.71 3.99 0.56
C ALA A 948 -68.51 4.56 1.36
N ASN A 949 -68.70 5.76 1.91
CA ASN A 949 -67.72 6.37 2.81
C ASN A 949 -67.49 5.50 4.07
N PRO A 950 -66.27 5.47 4.61
CA PRO A 950 -65.99 4.77 5.86
C PRO A 950 -66.69 5.46 7.04
N ALA A 951 -67.12 4.66 8.01
CA ALA A 951 -67.50 5.14 9.32
C ALA A 951 -66.25 5.35 10.18
N VAL A 952 -66.07 6.55 10.74
CA VAL A 952 -65.03 6.81 11.73
C VAL A 952 -65.48 6.27 13.08
N THR A 953 -64.90 5.15 13.51
CA THR A 953 -65.24 4.53 14.80
C THR A 953 -64.28 4.91 15.91
N GLN A 954 -63.05 5.32 15.57
CA GLN A 954 -62.11 5.95 16.50
C GLN A 954 -61.26 7.01 15.77
N GLY A 955 -61.03 8.15 16.42
CA GLY A 955 -60.31 9.29 15.86
C GLY A 955 -61.12 10.58 15.90
N ALA A 956 -60.44 11.71 16.10
CA ALA A 956 -61.01 13.05 16.15
C ALA A 956 -60.42 13.93 15.04
N ASP A 957 -61.29 14.69 14.36
CA ASP A 957 -60.90 15.69 13.36
C ASP A 957 -60.14 16.83 14.03
N THR A 958 -59.03 17.25 13.44
CA THR A 958 -58.32 18.46 13.82
C THR A 958 -57.80 19.23 12.62
N SER A 959 -57.96 20.56 12.67
CA SER A 959 -57.34 21.51 11.75
C SER A 959 -56.07 22.16 12.31
N GLU A 960 -55.50 21.60 13.38
CA GLU A 960 -54.30 22.11 14.04
C GLU A 960 -53.09 22.20 13.09
N PHE A 961 -52.98 21.22 12.20
CA PHE A 961 -51.87 21.10 11.24
C PHE A 961 -52.15 21.77 9.89
N GLY A 962 -53.38 22.24 9.68
CA GLY A 962 -53.81 22.87 8.44
C GLY A 962 -55.30 22.67 8.18
N SER A 963 -55.84 23.42 7.20
CA SER A 963 -57.24 23.29 6.77
C SER A 963 -57.41 22.60 5.41
N GLY A 964 -56.30 22.34 4.70
CA GLY A 964 -56.30 21.62 3.44
C GLY A 964 -56.55 20.13 3.68
N SER A 965 -57.08 19.41 2.69
CA SER A 965 -57.39 17.98 2.89
C SER A 965 -56.14 17.10 3.10
N ASP A 966 -54.93 17.58 2.81
CA ASP A 966 -53.61 16.92 2.99
C ASP A 966 -52.96 17.21 4.34
N THR A 967 -53.47 18.22 5.03
CA THR A 967 -52.88 18.76 6.25
C THR A 967 -53.88 18.78 7.41
N ARG A 968 -55.18 18.68 7.13
CA ARG A 968 -56.24 18.46 8.12
C ARG A 968 -56.39 16.96 8.33
N VAL A 969 -56.21 16.52 9.57
CA VAL A 969 -56.06 15.10 9.89
C VAL A 969 -57.14 14.61 10.84
N LEU A 970 -57.45 13.32 10.74
CA LEU A 970 -58.04 12.54 11.81
C LEU A 970 -56.90 12.05 12.72
N TYR A 971 -57.03 12.24 14.04
CA TYR A 971 -56.01 11.79 14.98
C TYR A 971 -56.58 11.05 16.18
N ASP A 972 -55.75 10.20 16.78
CA ASP A 972 -56.03 9.57 18.08
C ASP A 972 -54.71 9.35 18.85
N LEU A 973 -54.79 9.31 20.18
CA LEU A 973 -53.61 9.09 21.02
C LEU A 973 -53.12 7.64 21.00
N ASP A 974 -53.92 6.69 20.52
CA ASP A 974 -53.55 5.29 20.37
C ASP A 974 -53.69 4.82 18.91
N ARG A 975 -54.90 4.92 18.33
CA ARG A 975 -55.17 4.46 16.96
C ARG A 975 -56.37 5.15 16.32
N VAL A 976 -56.30 5.35 15.01
CA VAL A 976 -57.41 5.83 14.18
C VAL A 976 -58.06 4.64 13.48
N ILE A 977 -59.39 4.50 13.57
CA ILE A 977 -60.14 3.37 13.02
C ILE A 977 -61.21 3.86 12.02
N LEU A 978 -61.15 3.31 10.80
CA LEU A 978 -62.03 3.62 9.67
C LEU A 978 -62.70 2.34 9.15
N ASP A 979 -64.02 2.26 9.22
CA ASP A 979 -64.80 1.09 8.82
C ASP A 979 -65.54 1.33 7.49
N TYR A 980 -65.02 0.80 6.40
CA TYR A 980 -65.68 0.80 5.09
C TYR A 980 -66.75 -0.30 5.03
N PRO A 981 -68.04 0.07 4.85
CA PRO A 981 -69.11 -0.91 4.74
C PRO A 981 -69.28 -1.41 3.30
N ASN A 982 -69.62 -2.69 3.16
CA ASN A 982 -69.99 -3.33 1.89
C ASN A 982 -68.91 -3.26 0.79
N VAL A 983 -67.63 -3.32 1.16
CA VAL A 983 -66.55 -3.50 0.18
C VAL A 983 -66.71 -4.91 -0.43
N PRO A 984 -66.85 -5.06 -1.75
CA PRO A 984 -66.95 -6.38 -2.38
C PRO A 984 -65.82 -7.31 -1.97
N SER A 985 -66.15 -8.50 -1.46
CA SER A 985 -65.17 -9.41 -0.87
C SER A 985 -64.32 -10.18 -1.89
N SER A 986 -64.64 -10.10 -3.17
CA SER A 986 -63.95 -10.79 -4.27
C SER A 986 -63.02 -9.88 -5.07
N ASP A 987 -63.14 -8.58 -4.89
CA ASP A 987 -62.46 -7.60 -5.73
C ASP A 987 -61.16 -7.16 -5.04
N LEU A 988 -60.19 -6.68 -5.81
CA LEU A 988 -58.90 -6.23 -5.28
C LEU A 988 -58.87 -4.71 -5.31
N TYR A 989 -58.24 -4.11 -4.29
CA TYR A 989 -58.22 -2.66 -4.12
C TYR A 989 -56.81 -2.12 -3.94
N ASP A 990 -56.56 -0.94 -4.48
CA ASP A 990 -55.47 -0.08 -4.07
C ASP A 990 -55.95 0.87 -2.98
N LEU A 991 -55.17 0.95 -1.91
CA LEU A 991 -55.32 1.95 -0.86
C LEU A 991 -54.22 2.99 -1.00
N ILE A 992 -54.59 4.23 -1.26
CA ILE A 992 -53.69 5.38 -1.28
C ILE A 992 -53.95 6.20 -0.02
N VAL A 993 -52.97 6.29 0.87
CA VAL A 993 -53.08 7.02 2.14
C VAL A 993 -52.16 8.23 2.14
N THR A 994 -52.70 9.37 2.57
CA THR A 994 -51.91 10.58 2.82
C THR A 994 -51.66 10.74 4.32
N TYR A 995 -50.39 10.83 4.70
CA TYR A 995 -49.92 11.09 6.06
C TYR A 995 -49.27 12.48 6.18
N TYR A 996 -49.50 13.15 7.31
CA TYR A 996 -48.88 14.42 7.66
C TYR A 996 -48.87 14.60 9.19
N ASN A 997 -47.68 14.63 9.80
CA ASN A 997 -47.54 14.94 11.22
C ASN A 997 -46.33 15.88 11.45
N PRO A 998 -46.56 17.19 11.61
CA PRO A 998 -45.50 18.17 11.81
C PRO A 998 -45.01 18.27 13.28
N GLU A 999 -45.47 17.42 14.19
CA GLU A 999 -45.05 17.45 15.59
C GLU A 999 -43.57 17.06 15.76
N ASP A 1000 -42.83 17.87 16.52
CA ASP A 1000 -41.44 17.56 16.88
C ASP A 1000 -41.38 16.56 18.04
N THR A 1001 -41.12 15.31 17.68
CA THR A 1001 -40.93 14.17 18.59
C THR A 1001 -39.51 13.60 18.52
N SER A 1002 -38.55 14.38 18.00
CA SER A 1002 -37.15 13.95 17.88
C SER A 1002 -36.54 13.49 19.22
N GLY A 1003 -36.95 14.11 20.33
CA GLY A 1003 -36.52 13.74 21.69
C GLY A 1003 -37.09 12.42 22.23
N ILE A 1004 -38.07 11.81 21.55
CA ILE A 1004 -38.70 10.54 21.95
C ILE A 1004 -38.66 9.47 20.85
N GLY A 1005 -37.88 9.69 19.79
CA GLY A 1005 -37.69 8.71 18.70
C GLY A 1005 -38.63 8.87 17.50
N GLY A 1006 -39.27 10.02 17.34
CA GLY A 1006 -40.05 10.37 16.14
C GLY A 1006 -41.52 9.92 16.15
N ASN A 1007 -42.30 10.40 15.17
CA ASN A 1007 -43.69 9.98 14.95
C ASN A 1007 -43.68 8.71 14.10
N ILE A 1008 -44.08 7.59 14.69
CA ILE A 1008 -44.05 6.28 14.02
C ILE A 1008 -45.44 5.65 14.13
N GLN A 1009 -45.99 5.20 13.02
CA GLN A 1009 -47.26 4.49 12.99
C GLN A 1009 -47.25 3.31 12.03
N SER A 1010 -48.02 2.28 12.37
CA SER A 1010 -48.32 1.12 11.53
C SER A 1010 -49.75 1.22 10.99
N LEU A 1011 -50.05 0.47 9.93
CA LEU A 1011 -51.40 0.38 9.36
C LEU A 1011 -51.75 -1.09 9.17
N THR A 1012 -52.89 -1.50 9.71
CA THR A 1012 -53.44 -2.85 9.55
C THR A 1012 -54.87 -2.79 9.01
N ALA A 1013 -55.36 -3.93 8.55
CA ALA A 1013 -56.75 -4.16 8.18
C ALA A 1013 -57.38 -5.32 8.97
N GLY A 1014 -58.70 -5.24 9.14
CA GLY A 1014 -59.56 -6.30 9.69
C GLY A 1014 -59.85 -6.17 11.19
N PRO A 1015 -60.88 -6.89 11.71
CA PRO A 1015 -61.43 -6.70 13.06
C PRO A 1015 -60.49 -7.02 14.23
N ALA A 1016 -59.33 -7.61 13.96
CA ALA A 1016 -58.36 -8.06 14.96
C ALA A 1016 -56.92 -7.69 14.59
N ASP A 1017 -56.72 -6.63 13.79
CA ASP A 1017 -55.41 -6.22 13.25
C ASP A 1017 -54.71 -7.40 12.55
N ASN A 1018 -55.47 -8.25 11.86
CA ASN A 1018 -55.03 -9.55 11.38
C ASN A 1018 -54.43 -9.51 9.96
N PHE A 1019 -54.38 -8.34 9.34
CA PHE A 1019 -53.75 -8.11 8.05
C PHE A 1019 -52.86 -6.88 8.15
N ASP A 1020 -51.54 -7.05 8.11
CA ASP A 1020 -50.61 -5.92 8.15
C ASP A 1020 -50.49 -5.28 6.76
N ILE A 1021 -50.87 -4.00 6.64
CA ILE A 1021 -50.68 -3.23 5.40
C ILE A 1021 -49.27 -2.66 5.36
N HIS A 1022 -48.81 -2.06 6.47
CA HIS A 1022 -47.40 -1.74 6.69
C HIS A 1022 -47.06 -1.71 8.18
N GLY A 1023 -45.81 -2.07 8.50
CA GLY A 1023 -45.26 -1.94 9.86
C GLY A 1023 -44.90 -0.48 10.21
N ALA A 1024 -43.98 -0.31 11.16
CA ALA A 1024 -43.54 1.00 11.65
C ALA A 1024 -43.08 1.95 10.53
N LEU A 1025 -43.91 2.95 10.22
CA LEU A 1025 -43.62 4.00 9.23
C LEU A 1025 -43.39 5.34 9.93
N SER A 1026 -42.29 6.02 9.58
CA SER A 1026 -41.98 7.36 10.08
C SER A 1026 -42.81 8.42 9.37
N ILE A 1027 -43.66 9.13 10.12
CA ILE A 1027 -44.52 10.20 9.61
C ILE A 1027 -43.86 11.55 9.87
N THR A 1028 -43.71 12.34 8.82
CA THR A 1028 -42.90 13.57 8.87
C THR A 1028 -43.74 14.83 8.72
N SER A 1029 -43.07 15.99 8.86
CA SER A 1029 -43.63 17.31 8.60
C SER A 1029 -43.81 17.64 7.12
N THR A 1030 -43.66 16.65 6.22
CA THR A 1030 -43.90 16.75 4.79
C THR A 1030 -45.02 15.80 4.44
N VAL A 1031 -45.94 16.21 3.56
CA VAL A 1031 -47.05 15.37 3.11
C VAL A 1031 -46.50 14.14 2.40
N GLN A 1032 -46.88 12.95 2.88
CA GLN A 1032 -46.46 11.66 2.33
C GLN A 1032 -47.67 10.94 1.76
N ASN A 1033 -47.67 10.65 0.45
CA ASN A 1033 -48.67 9.82 -0.20
C ASN A 1033 -48.10 8.41 -0.39
N LYS A 1034 -48.80 7.39 0.11
CA LYS A 1034 -48.37 6.00 0.06
C LYS A 1034 -49.45 5.11 -0.55
N ARG A 1035 -49.06 4.25 -1.50
CA ARG A 1035 -49.93 3.26 -2.14
C ARG A 1035 -49.64 1.87 -1.59
N TYR A 1036 -50.70 1.16 -1.24
CA TYR A 1036 -50.69 -0.21 -0.76
C TYR A 1036 -51.72 -1.03 -1.54
N ALA A 1037 -51.34 -2.24 -1.94
CA ALA A 1037 -52.29 -3.20 -2.45
C ALA A 1037 -53.04 -3.86 -1.29
N LEU A 1038 -54.36 -4.00 -1.42
CA LEU A 1038 -55.21 -4.74 -0.51
C LEU A 1038 -55.75 -5.98 -1.22
N ASP A 1039 -55.51 -7.14 -0.61
CA ASP A 1039 -56.07 -8.41 -1.07
C ASP A 1039 -57.50 -8.62 -0.55
N ALA A 1040 -58.13 -9.69 -1.04
CA ALA A 1040 -59.46 -10.08 -0.57
C ALA A 1040 -59.54 -10.41 0.94
N GLY A 1041 -58.39 -10.76 1.55
CA GLY A 1041 -58.24 -11.04 2.96
C GLY A 1041 -58.38 -9.81 3.85
N ALA A 1042 -57.88 -8.66 3.41
CA ALA A 1042 -57.99 -7.37 4.10
C ALA A 1042 -59.46 -6.95 4.36
N HIS A 1043 -60.40 -7.45 3.56
CA HIS A 1043 -61.82 -7.15 3.66
C HIS A 1043 -62.72 -8.40 3.59
N ALA A 1044 -62.24 -9.51 4.16
CA ALA A 1044 -62.99 -10.76 4.26
C ALA A 1044 -64.31 -10.55 5.04
N GLY A 1045 -65.46 -10.80 4.39
CA GLY A 1045 -66.79 -10.56 4.97
C GLY A 1045 -67.44 -9.22 4.59
N SER A 1046 -66.91 -8.55 3.56
CA SER A 1046 -67.45 -7.32 2.98
C SER A 1046 -67.41 -6.09 3.88
N THR A 1047 -66.47 -6.06 4.83
CA THR A 1047 -66.14 -4.88 5.65
C THR A 1047 -64.63 -4.72 5.65
N LEU A 1048 -64.13 -3.54 5.27
CA LEU A 1048 -62.70 -3.19 5.37
C LEU A 1048 -62.54 -2.25 6.57
N MET A 1049 -61.91 -2.74 7.63
CA MET A 1049 -61.61 -1.96 8.84
C MET A 1049 -60.14 -1.59 8.82
N LEU A 1050 -59.81 -0.31 8.62
CA LEU A 1050 -58.43 0.18 8.61
C LEU A 1050 -58.05 0.71 9.99
N ASN A 1051 -56.92 0.28 10.54
CA ASN A 1051 -56.41 0.70 11.84
C ASN A 1051 -55.03 1.34 11.68
N ALA A 1052 -54.94 2.67 11.78
CA ALA A 1052 -53.66 3.35 11.86
C ALA A 1052 -53.21 3.43 13.32
N ILE A 1053 -52.19 2.67 13.70
CA ILE A 1053 -51.78 2.43 15.10
C ILE A 1053 -50.51 3.22 15.41
N ARG A 1054 -50.47 3.92 16.55
CA ARG A 1054 -49.28 4.66 17.00
C ARG A 1054 -48.26 3.69 17.61
N ASP A 1055 -47.14 3.53 16.92
CA ASP A 1055 -46.00 2.77 17.43
C ASP A 1055 -45.09 3.66 18.30
N ASN A 1056 -44.90 4.92 17.91
CA ASN A 1056 -44.13 5.92 18.67
C ASN A 1056 -44.61 7.36 18.39
N GLY A 1057 -44.21 8.33 19.22
CA GLY A 1057 -44.64 9.73 19.12
C GLY A 1057 -45.90 10.03 19.94
N TYR A 1058 -46.56 11.17 19.66
CA TYR A 1058 -47.71 11.64 20.45
C TYR A 1058 -49.08 11.11 20.01
N ARG A 1059 -49.30 10.89 18.71
CA ARG A 1059 -50.59 10.46 18.13
C ARG A 1059 -50.42 9.79 16.77
N SER A 1060 -51.36 8.91 16.43
CA SER A 1060 -51.54 8.37 15.07
C SER A 1060 -52.40 9.35 14.25
N VAL A 1061 -52.11 9.48 12.96
CA VAL A 1061 -52.80 10.43 12.06
C VAL A 1061 -53.11 9.84 10.70
N VAL A 1062 -54.22 10.30 10.10
CA VAL A 1062 -54.59 10.03 8.70
C VAL A 1062 -55.21 11.30 8.09
N SER A 1063 -54.80 11.70 6.88
CA SER A 1063 -55.29 12.93 6.23
C SER A 1063 -56.27 12.68 5.09
N ARG A 1064 -55.91 11.83 4.13
CA ARG A 1064 -56.74 11.45 2.97
C ARG A 1064 -56.61 9.96 2.71
N LEU A 1065 -57.66 9.37 2.15
CA LEU A 1065 -57.62 8.02 1.62
C LEU A 1065 -58.30 7.98 0.25
N TRP A 1066 -57.73 7.20 -0.65
CA TRP A 1066 -58.46 6.65 -1.78
C TRP A 1066 -58.46 5.14 -1.67
N LEU A 1067 -59.64 4.54 -1.77
CA LEU A 1067 -59.83 3.12 -1.97
C LEU A 1067 -60.29 2.91 -3.41
N ILE A 1068 -59.50 2.23 -4.22
CA ILE A 1068 -59.70 2.17 -5.67
C ILE A 1068 -59.69 0.73 -6.12
N GLU A 1069 -60.75 0.27 -6.75
CA GLU A 1069 -60.80 -1.05 -7.37
C GLU A 1069 -59.70 -1.13 -8.43
N ARG A 1070 -58.94 -2.21 -8.39
CA ARG A 1070 -57.90 -2.45 -9.38
C ARG A 1070 -58.54 -2.83 -10.70
N ALA A 1071 -57.86 -2.48 -11.79
CA ALA A 1071 -58.27 -2.97 -13.09
C ALA A 1071 -58.34 -4.50 -13.03
N VAL A 1072 -59.38 -5.08 -13.63
CA VAL A 1072 -59.57 -6.53 -13.65
C VAL A 1072 -58.32 -7.17 -14.25
N SER A 1073 -57.51 -7.77 -13.39
CA SER A 1073 -56.35 -8.56 -13.79
C SER A 1073 -56.80 -9.96 -14.19
N ALA A 1074 -56.16 -10.55 -15.20
CA ALA A 1074 -56.29 -11.99 -15.44
C ALA A 1074 -55.59 -12.82 -14.34
N ASP A 1075 -54.70 -12.17 -13.58
CA ASP A 1075 -53.91 -12.76 -12.52
C ASP A 1075 -54.57 -12.52 -11.15
N VAL A 1076 -54.90 -13.63 -10.48
CA VAL A 1076 -55.59 -13.69 -9.19
C VAL A 1076 -54.87 -14.62 -8.21
N THR A 1077 -53.64 -15.02 -8.55
CA THR A 1077 -52.85 -15.96 -7.77
C THR A 1077 -51.73 -15.22 -7.09
N ALA A 1078 -51.56 -15.41 -5.77
CA ALA A 1078 -50.41 -14.87 -5.07
C ALA A 1078 -49.11 -15.55 -5.53
N PRO A 1079 -47.98 -14.81 -5.54
CA PRO A 1079 -46.67 -15.40 -5.77
C PRO A 1079 -46.37 -16.51 -4.76
N VAL A 1080 -45.42 -17.39 -5.13
CA VAL A 1080 -44.91 -18.42 -4.23
C VAL A 1080 -43.39 -18.32 -4.16
N SER A 1081 -42.86 -17.94 -3.00
CA SER A 1081 -41.44 -17.76 -2.75
C SER A 1081 -40.84 -18.92 -1.95
N SER A 1082 -39.56 -19.23 -2.20
CA SER A 1082 -38.82 -20.24 -1.46
C SER A 1082 -37.39 -19.78 -1.18
N ILE A 1083 -36.84 -20.16 -0.02
CA ILE A 1083 -35.45 -19.95 0.36
C ILE A 1083 -34.65 -21.18 -0.06
N GLU A 1084 -33.63 -20.98 -0.89
CA GLU A 1084 -32.74 -22.05 -1.40
C GLU A 1084 -31.43 -22.12 -0.58
N ASN A 1085 -30.91 -20.97 -0.16
CA ASN A 1085 -29.75 -20.86 0.72
C ASN A 1085 -29.99 -19.74 1.74
N PRO A 1086 -29.66 -19.91 3.03
CA PRO A 1086 -29.15 -21.13 3.65
C PRO A 1086 -30.20 -22.25 3.75
N THR A 1087 -29.76 -23.48 4.05
CA THR A 1087 -30.68 -24.59 4.35
C THR A 1087 -31.08 -24.59 5.82
N ALA A 1088 -32.16 -25.27 6.17
CA ALA A 1088 -32.60 -25.38 7.56
C ALA A 1088 -31.52 -25.99 8.47
N ALA A 1089 -31.37 -25.43 9.67
CA ALA A 1089 -30.34 -25.72 10.67
C ALA A 1089 -28.89 -25.35 10.27
N ALA A 1090 -28.71 -24.56 9.21
CA ALA A 1090 -27.40 -24.02 8.85
C ALA A 1090 -26.80 -23.18 10.00
N GLN A 1091 -25.48 -23.34 10.21
CA GLN A 1091 -24.66 -22.50 11.09
C GLN A 1091 -24.04 -21.39 10.24
N LEU A 1092 -24.38 -20.15 10.53
CA LEU A 1092 -24.00 -18.97 9.75
C LEU A 1092 -22.93 -18.17 10.48
N ASN A 1093 -21.87 -17.79 9.77
CA ASN A 1093 -20.74 -17.03 10.31
C ASN A 1093 -20.19 -16.05 9.25
N GLY A 1094 -19.08 -15.37 9.56
CA GLY A 1094 -18.37 -14.52 8.59
C GLY A 1094 -18.92 -13.10 8.46
N GLY A 1095 -19.73 -12.63 9.43
CA GLY A 1095 -20.25 -11.27 9.49
C GLY A 1095 -21.37 -10.95 8.49
N MET A 1096 -21.35 -11.55 7.29
CA MET A 1096 -22.36 -11.31 6.26
C MET A 1096 -22.62 -12.55 5.40
N VAL A 1097 -23.90 -12.88 5.17
CA VAL A 1097 -24.34 -14.05 4.39
C VAL A 1097 -25.38 -13.65 3.36
N ASP A 1098 -25.31 -14.28 2.19
CA ASP A 1098 -26.33 -14.16 1.15
C ASP A 1098 -27.43 -15.19 1.34
N LEU A 1099 -28.65 -14.67 1.50
CA LEU A 1099 -29.87 -15.46 1.42
C LEU A 1099 -30.32 -15.42 -0.02
N THR A 1100 -30.57 -16.58 -0.62
CA THR A 1100 -31.00 -16.67 -2.01
C THR A 1100 -32.21 -17.55 -2.13
N GLY A 1101 -33.01 -17.31 -3.16
CA GLY A 1101 -34.16 -18.12 -3.45
C GLY A 1101 -34.83 -17.74 -4.77
N THR A 1102 -36.00 -18.31 -4.99
CA THR A 1102 -36.80 -18.11 -6.19
C THR A 1102 -38.24 -17.81 -5.83
N THR A 1103 -38.89 -17.00 -6.67
CA THR A 1103 -40.33 -16.71 -6.60
C THR A 1103 -40.99 -17.15 -7.89
N THR A 1104 -42.00 -18.01 -7.80
CA THR A 1104 -42.82 -18.38 -8.97
C THR A 1104 -44.00 -17.42 -9.07
N GLU A 1105 -44.13 -16.77 -10.23
CA GLU A 1105 -45.19 -15.81 -10.54
C GLU A 1105 -45.67 -15.99 -11.99
N ALA A 1106 -46.98 -15.90 -12.23
CA ALA A 1106 -47.60 -15.99 -13.55
C ALA A 1106 -47.69 -14.61 -14.24
N GLY A 1107 -47.82 -13.53 -13.46
CA GLY A 1107 -47.76 -12.14 -13.86
C GLY A 1107 -46.38 -11.50 -13.62
N GLU A 1108 -46.39 -10.26 -13.15
CA GLU A 1108 -45.19 -9.48 -12.85
C GLU A 1108 -45.06 -9.29 -11.34
N LEU A 1109 -43.86 -9.54 -10.83
CA LEU A 1109 -43.54 -9.37 -9.42
C LEU A 1109 -43.29 -7.88 -9.10
N ASP A 1110 -43.91 -7.36 -8.04
CA ASP A 1110 -43.72 -5.97 -7.56
C ASP A 1110 -42.74 -5.91 -6.38
N LEU A 1111 -42.65 -6.97 -5.57
CA LEU A 1111 -41.78 -6.99 -4.40
C LEU A 1111 -41.48 -8.42 -3.93
N VAL A 1112 -40.26 -8.65 -3.44
CA VAL A 1112 -39.94 -9.81 -2.58
C VAL A 1112 -39.34 -9.29 -1.29
N GLU A 1113 -39.77 -9.86 -0.18
CA GLU A 1113 -39.26 -9.54 1.14
C GLU A 1113 -38.76 -10.78 1.87
N VAL A 1114 -37.69 -10.61 2.64
CA VAL A 1114 -37.21 -11.58 3.62
C VAL A 1114 -37.60 -11.13 5.02
N GLY A 1115 -38.19 -12.05 5.77
CA GLY A 1115 -38.56 -11.89 7.16
C GLY A 1115 -37.50 -12.52 8.06
N ILE A 1116 -37.01 -11.77 9.04
CA ILE A 1116 -36.03 -12.25 10.03
C ILE A 1116 -36.66 -12.16 11.40
N ASP A 1117 -36.71 -13.29 12.12
CA ASP A 1117 -37.29 -13.39 13.46
C ASP A 1117 -36.25 -13.95 14.44
N ASP A 1118 -35.96 -13.20 15.50
CA ASP A 1118 -35.07 -13.56 16.61
C ASP A 1118 -35.83 -14.15 17.82
N GLY A 1119 -37.13 -14.42 17.66
CA GLY A 1119 -38.05 -14.83 18.71
C GLY A 1119 -38.89 -13.68 19.28
N SER A 1120 -38.69 -12.44 18.82
CA SER A 1120 -39.51 -11.27 19.19
C SER A 1120 -40.56 -10.90 18.14
N GLY A 1121 -40.59 -11.58 16.99
CA GLY A 1121 -41.48 -11.32 15.88
C GLY A 1121 -40.73 -11.05 14.58
N VAL A 1122 -41.40 -11.28 13.44
CA VAL A 1122 -40.80 -11.16 12.11
C VAL A 1122 -40.60 -9.70 11.72
N VAL A 1123 -39.37 -9.33 11.35
CA VAL A 1123 -39.06 -8.05 10.70
C VAL A 1123 -38.86 -8.27 9.21
N TRP A 1124 -39.73 -7.69 8.39
CA TRP A 1124 -39.68 -7.78 6.93
C TRP A 1124 -38.77 -6.74 6.30
N ARG A 1125 -38.02 -7.14 5.28
CA ARG A 1125 -37.09 -6.28 4.53
C ARG A 1125 -37.13 -6.63 3.05
N PRO A 1126 -37.04 -5.65 2.14
CA PRO A 1126 -36.95 -5.92 0.71
C PRO A 1126 -35.66 -6.69 0.39
N VAL A 1127 -35.70 -7.53 -0.64
CA VAL A 1127 -34.50 -8.18 -1.17
C VAL A 1127 -33.51 -7.13 -1.71
N THR A 1128 -32.22 -7.37 -1.50
CA THR A 1128 -31.13 -6.53 -2.04
C THR A 1128 -31.14 -6.57 -3.57
N GLN A 1129 -31.58 -7.67 -4.15
CA GLN A 1129 -31.70 -7.85 -5.59
C GLN A 1129 -32.86 -8.75 -5.97
N LEU A 1130 -33.59 -8.35 -7.00
CA LEU A 1130 -34.59 -9.16 -7.70
C LEU A 1130 -34.19 -9.31 -9.17
N ASN A 1131 -34.05 -10.55 -9.61
CA ASN A 1131 -33.63 -10.89 -10.97
C ASN A 1131 -34.83 -11.02 -11.92
N THR A 1132 -34.58 -10.90 -13.22
CA THR A 1132 -35.59 -10.99 -14.28
C THR A 1132 -36.20 -12.40 -14.46
N ASP A 1133 -35.56 -13.43 -13.90
CA ASP A 1133 -36.08 -14.80 -13.80
C ASP A 1133 -36.81 -15.07 -12.46
N ASN A 1134 -37.06 -14.02 -11.68
CA ASN A 1134 -37.66 -14.03 -10.35
C ASN A 1134 -36.82 -14.77 -9.28
N SER A 1135 -35.56 -15.09 -9.54
CA SER A 1135 -34.61 -15.38 -8.47
C SER A 1135 -34.27 -14.10 -7.71
N TRP A 1136 -33.97 -14.22 -6.44
CA TRP A 1136 -33.72 -13.07 -5.57
C TRP A 1136 -32.58 -13.35 -4.61
N ARG A 1137 -31.98 -12.26 -4.13
CA ARG A 1137 -30.91 -12.27 -3.15
C ARG A 1137 -31.14 -11.20 -2.10
N TYR A 1138 -31.00 -11.58 -0.84
CA TYR A 1138 -30.97 -10.66 0.29
C TYR A 1138 -29.65 -10.80 1.05
N ARG A 1139 -28.99 -9.67 1.28
CA ARG A 1139 -27.71 -9.66 1.98
C ARG A 1139 -27.91 -9.38 3.46
N TRP A 1140 -27.62 -10.38 4.29
CA TRP A 1140 -27.85 -10.29 5.72
C TRP A 1140 -26.53 -10.05 6.47
N SER A 1141 -26.41 -8.87 7.09
CA SER A 1141 -25.39 -8.64 8.12
C SER A 1141 -25.77 -9.44 9.36
N LEU A 1142 -24.94 -10.43 9.69
CA LEU A 1142 -25.25 -11.37 10.76
C LEU A 1142 -25.29 -10.64 12.12
N PRO A 1143 -26.38 -10.77 12.88
CA PRO A 1143 -26.53 -10.22 14.23
C PRO A 1143 -25.77 -11.04 15.27
N ALA A 1144 -25.92 -10.72 16.56
CA ALA A 1144 -25.30 -11.51 17.63
C ALA A 1144 -25.70 -12.99 17.58
N ASP A 1145 -24.83 -13.84 18.15
CA ASP A 1145 -25.01 -15.29 18.16
C ASP A 1145 -26.38 -15.69 18.73
N GLY A 1146 -27.05 -16.63 18.08
CA GLY A 1146 -28.40 -17.03 18.45
C GLY A 1146 -29.15 -17.79 17.37
N ASN A 1147 -30.38 -18.18 17.69
CA ASN A 1147 -31.28 -18.86 16.75
C ASN A 1147 -32.18 -17.83 16.06
N TYR A 1148 -32.32 -17.96 14.75
CA TYR A 1148 -33.15 -17.08 13.93
C TYR A 1148 -34.06 -17.91 13.03
N THR A 1149 -35.25 -17.41 12.75
CA THR A 1149 -36.15 -17.96 11.72
C THR A 1149 -36.18 -17.03 10.53
N LEU A 1150 -35.89 -17.57 9.35
CA LEU A 1150 -35.90 -16.86 8.08
C LEU A 1150 -37.15 -17.22 7.29
N SER A 1151 -37.92 -16.23 6.90
CA SER A 1151 -39.14 -16.35 6.09
C SER A 1151 -38.99 -15.54 4.80
N VAL A 1152 -39.80 -15.85 3.79
CA VAL A 1152 -39.87 -15.08 2.54
C VAL A 1152 -41.32 -14.94 2.11
N ARG A 1153 -41.65 -13.83 1.43
CA ARG A 1153 -42.92 -13.65 0.73
C ARG A 1153 -42.73 -12.80 -0.53
N GLY A 1154 -43.50 -13.09 -1.57
CA GLY A 1154 -43.64 -12.26 -2.77
C GLY A 1154 -44.94 -11.45 -2.81
N ALA A 1155 -44.94 -10.34 -3.54
CA ALA A 1155 -46.13 -9.60 -3.95
C ALA A 1155 -46.05 -9.26 -5.44
N ASP A 1156 -47.16 -9.40 -6.17
CA ASP A 1156 -47.23 -9.10 -7.61
C ASP A 1156 -47.82 -7.69 -7.89
N THR A 1157 -47.77 -7.27 -9.16
CA THR A 1157 -48.37 -6.01 -9.63
C THR A 1157 -49.89 -6.08 -9.84
N ALA A 1158 -50.52 -7.23 -9.60
CA ALA A 1158 -51.96 -7.39 -9.37
C ALA A 1158 -52.32 -7.29 -7.86
N GLY A 1159 -51.29 -7.15 -7.02
CA GLY A 1159 -51.22 -7.10 -5.56
C GLY A 1159 -51.91 -8.24 -4.84
N ASN A 1160 -51.78 -9.42 -5.41
CA ASN A 1160 -51.82 -10.62 -4.59
C ASN A 1160 -50.51 -10.65 -3.78
N VAL A 1161 -50.62 -10.90 -2.47
CA VAL A 1161 -49.48 -11.02 -1.56
C VAL A 1161 -49.43 -12.43 -1.03
N GLU A 1162 -48.26 -13.04 -1.07
CA GLU A 1162 -48.04 -14.38 -0.53
C GLU A 1162 -48.26 -14.39 0.98
N THR A 1163 -49.03 -15.38 1.45
CA THR A 1163 -49.07 -15.71 2.88
C THR A 1163 -47.79 -16.47 3.23
N ALA A 1164 -46.88 -15.83 3.98
CA ALA A 1164 -45.60 -16.41 4.36
C ALA A 1164 -45.75 -17.78 5.05
N GLY A 1165 -44.92 -18.75 4.64
CA GLY A 1165 -44.81 -20.05 5.30
C GLY A 1165 -44.16 -19.98 6.69
N ALA A 1166 -43.91 -21.14 7.30
CA ALA A 1166 -43.31 -21.23 8.65
C ALA A 1166 -41.83 -20.78 8.74
N GLY A 1167 -41.18 -20.52 7.60
CA GLY A 1167 -39.76 -20.18 7.53
C GLY A 1167 -38.82 -21.38 7.77
N ILE A 1168 -37.51 -21.11 7.73
CA ILE A 1168 -36.45 -22.05 8.08
C ILE A 1168 -35.69 -21.54 9.32
N ALA A 1169 -35.35 -22.44 10.24
CA ALA A 1169 -34.52 -22.10 11.39
C ALA A 1169 -33.04 -22.15 11.02
N VAL A 1170 -32.26 -21.16 11.44
CA VAL A 1170 -30.79 -21.09 11.30
C VAL A 1170 -30.17 -20.65 12.61
N VAL A 1171 -28.86 -20.88 12.75
CA VAL A 1171 -28.09 -20.46 13.92
C VAL A 1171 -27.00 -19.51 13.45
N VAL A 1172 -26.93 -18.33 14.02
CA VAL A 1172 -25.82 -17.40 13.82
C VAL A 1172 -24.78 -17.68 14.90
N ASN A 1173 -23.53 -17.89 14.48
CA ASN A 1173 -22.40 -18.16 15.36
C ASN A 1173 -21.14 -17.45 14.85
N GLN A 1174 -20.83 -16.31 15.43
CA GLN A 1174 -19.70 -15.43 15.07
C GLN A 1174 -18.56 -15.48 16.08
N SER A 1175 -18.77 -16.06 17.27
CA SER A 1175 -17.74 -16.14 18.30
C SER A 1175 -16.81 -17.33 18.06
N ALA A 1176 -15.50 -17.12 18.20
CA ALA A 1176 -14.55 -18.23 18.25
C ALA A 1176 -14.79 -19.08 19.51
N PRO A 1177 -14.52 -20.40 19.46
CA PRO A 1177 -14.64 -21.23 20.64
C PRO A 1177 -13.62 -20.80 21.70
N ALA A 1178 -13.99 -20.92 22.96
CA ALA A 1178 -13.13 -20.65 24.09
C ALA A 1178 -11.90 -21.57 24.06
N ALA A 1179 -10.80 -21.08 24.63
CA ALA A 1179 -9.62 -21.91 24.78
C ALA A 1179 -9.83 -22.92 25.93
N VAL A 1180 -9.30 -24.13 25.75
CA VAL A 1180 -9.16 -25.09 26.85
C VAL A 1180 -8.31 -24.49 27.98
N THR A 1181 -8.54 -24.98 29.20
CA THR A 1181 -7.77 -24.53 30.37
C THR A 1181 -7.01 -25.69 31.00
N ASN A 1182 -6.09 -25.40 31.92
CA ASN A 1182 -5.33 -26.42 32.65
C ASN A 1182 -4.63 -27.46 31.75
N VAL A 1183 -3.93 -27.02 30.71
CA VAL A 1183 -3.13 -27.90 29.86
C VAL A 1183 -1.92 -28.40 30.64
N TYR A 1184 -1.73 -29.71 30.71
CA TYR A 1184 -0.53 -30.35 31.27
C TYR A 1184 -0.22 -31.66 30.53
N SER A 1185 1.02 -32.11 30.61
CA SER A 1185 1.46 -33.36 30.00
C SER A 1185 2.19 -34.24 31.01
N SER A 1186 2.16 -35.55 30.78
CA SER A 1186 2.94 -36.53 31.53
C SER A 1186 3.43 -37.64 30.61
N ASP A 1187 4.58 -38.21 30.96
CA ASP A 1187 5.07 -39.44 30.33
C ASP A 1187 4.01 -40.56 30.39
N ALA A 1188 3.85 -41.30 29.29
CA ALA A 1188 2.84 -42.35 29.20
C ALA A 1188 3.25 -43.58 30.03
N ILE A 1189 2.31 -44.13 30.81
CA ILE A 1189 2.65 -45.20 31.76
C ILE A 1189 2.99 -46.50 31.03
N ALA A 1190 4.19 -47.04 31.33
CA ALA A 1190 4.65 -48.38 30.95
C ALA A 1190 4.90 -48.60 29.44
N ASP A 1191 5.33 -47.57 28.72
CA ASP A 1191 5.68 -47.64 27.29
C ASP A 1191 7.20 -47.83 27.01
N ASN A 1192 8.06 -47.72 28.03
CA ASN A 1192 9.54 -47.69 27.91
C ASN A 1192 10.07 -46.49 27.10
N GLY A 1193 9.36 -45.36 27.11
CA GLY A 1193 9.68 -44.14 26.37
C GLY A 1193 9.12 -44.14 24.95
N GLY A 1194 8.81 -42.94 24.43
CA GLY A 1194 8.32 -42.75 23.06
C GLY A 1194 6.88 -42.27 22.93
N SER A 1195 6.15 -42.10 24.04
CA SER A 1195 4.88 -41.39 24.04
C SER A 1195 4.63 -40.47 25.23
N ILE A 1196 3.84 -39.41 25.01
CA ILE A 1196 3.45 -38.43 26.03
C ILE A 1196 1.92 -38.32 26.04
N ASP A 1197 1.31 -38.42 27.21
CA ASP A 1197 -0.10 -38.13 27.43
C ASP A 1197 -0.28 -36.63 27.72
N VAL A 1198 -1.18 -35.99 26.99
CA VAL A 1198 -1.52 -34.57 27.14
C VAL A 1198 -2.96 -34.45 27.61
N PHE A 1199 -3.19 -33.59 28.61
CA PHE A 1199 -4.47 -33.40 29.28
C PHE A 1199 -4.83 -31.92 29.30
N TRP A 1200 -6.12 -31.64 29.31
CA TRP A 1200 -6.69 -30.31 29.47
C TRP A 1200 -8.08 -30.39 30.09
N ASP A 1201 -8.57 -29.30 30.66
CA ASP A 1201 -10.00 -29.16 30.92
C ASP A 1201 -10.70 -28.75 29.63
N LEU A 1202 -11.83 -29.39 29.34
CA LEU A 1202 -12.64 -29.09 28.15
C LEU A 1202 -12.95 -27.60 28.06
N SER A 1203 -13.07 -27.11 26.84
CA SER A 1203 -13.49 -25.75 26.59
C SER A 1203 -14.86 -25.46 27.23
N ALA A 1204 -15.09 -24.21 27.60
CA ALA A 1204 -16.33 -23.79 28.26
C ALA A 1204 -17.58 -23.96 27.38
N ASP A 1205 -17.39 -24.00 26.06
CA ASP A 1205 -18.38 -24.22 25.00
C ASP A 1205 -18.35 -25.65 24.43
N ASP A 1206 -17.61 -26.57 25.05
CA ASP A 1206 -17.67 -27.99 24.69
C ASP A 1206 -19.05 -28.58 25.00
N GLY A 1207 -19.67 -29.17 23.97
CA GLY A 1207 -21.06 -29.62 23.97
C GLY A 1207 -22.06 -28.63 23.36
N ASN A 1208 -21.60 -27.45 22.93
CA ASN A 1208 -22.37 -26.51 22.10
C ASN A 1208 -21.93 -26.62 20.63
N ASP A 1209 -20.77 -26.05 20.31
CA ASP A 1209 -20.27 -25.86 18.96
C ASP A 1209 -18.81 -26.28 18.77
N VAL A 1210 -18.10 -26.72 19.81
CA VAL A 1210 -16.76 -27.35 19.68
C VAL A 1210 -16.87 -28.65 18.87
N ALA A 1211 -16.05 -28.79 17.83
CA ALA A 1211 -15.95 -30.03 17.03
C ALA A 1211 -14.76 -30.88 17.44
N THR A 1212 -13.59 -30.26 17.56
CA THR A 1212 -12.33 -30.98 17.77
C THR A 1212 -11.34 -30.15 18.59
N TYR A 1213 -10.42 -30.86 19.24
CA TYR A 1213 -9.21 -30.32 19.82
C TYR A 1213 -8.02 -30.81 19.00
N GLU A 1214 -7.24 -29.88 18.47
CA GLU A 1214 -5.97 -30.17 17.80
C GLU A 1214 -4.82 -30.06 18.79
N ILE A 1215 -3.99 -31.10 18.85
CA ILE A 1215 -2.83 -31.19 19.72
C ILE A 1215 -1.61 -30.95 18.86
N GLU A 1216 -0.95 -29.83 19.11
CA GLU A 1216 0.25 -29.44 18.40
C GLU A 1216 1.47 -29.50 19.31
N ARG A 1217 2.62 -29.84 18.72
CA ARG A 1217 3.89 -30.01 19.39
C ARG A 1217 5.00 -29.28 18.67
N ARG A 1218 6.00 -28.83 19.43
CA ARG A 1218 7.31 -28.43 18.91
C ARG A 1218 8.43 -28.96 19.77
N ASP A 1219 9.64 -29.00 19.22
CA ASP A 1219 10.86 -29.17 20.01
C ASP A 1219 11.06 -27.92 20.88
N THR A 1220 11.39 -28.11 22.15
CA THR A 1220 11.55 -26.99 23.10
C THR A 1220 12.59 -25.99 22.59
N GLY A 1221 12.19 -24.71 22.48
CA GLY A 1221 13.04 -23.63 21.97
C GLY A 1221 12.95 -23.38 20.46
N THR A 1222 12.17 -24.16 19.70
CA THR A 1222 11.87 -23.87 18.29
C THR A 1222 10.62 -22.98 18.14
N ALA A 1223 10.44 -22.31 17.00
CA ALA A 1223 9.36 -21.34 16.80
C ALA A 1223 8.02 -21.96 16.37
N ILE A 1224 8.04 -23.09 15.65
CA ILE A 1224 6.89 -23.60 14.89
C ILE A 1224 6.28 -24.82 15.59
N PHE A 1225 4.99 -24.74 15.93
CA PHE A 1225 4.19 -25.89 16.35
C PHE A 1225 3.72 -26.69 15.13
N SER A 1226 3.75 -28.02 15.24
CA SER A 1226 3.25 -28.95 14.22
C SER A 1226 2.11 -29.77 14.81
N LEU A 1227 1.04 -29.97 14.03
CA LEU A 1227 -0.07 -30.84 14.40
C LEU A 1227 0.42 -32.28 14.59
N VAL A 1228 0.14 -32.86 15.75
CA VAL A 1228 0.46 -34.25 16.07
C VAL A 1228 -0.77 -35.13 15.88
N THR A 1229 -1.89 -34.74 16.49
CA THR A 1229 -3.15 -35.48 16.43
C THR A 1229 -4.33 -34.56 16.74
N SER A 1230 -5.53 -35.06 16.55
CA SER A 1230 -6.76 -34.38 16.94
C SER A 1230 -7.71 -35.36 17.62
N VAL A 1231 -8.50 -34.85 18.56
CA VAL A 1231 -9.56 -35.61 19.23
C VAL A 1231 -10.89 -34.88 19.09
N ALA A 1232 -11.98 -35.63 19.07
CA ALA A 1232 -13.32 -35.03 19.00
C ALA A 1232 -13.65 -34.27 20.30
N ALA A 1233 -14.59 -33.34 20.21
CA ALA A 1233 -15.20 -32.67 21.36
C ALA A 1233 -15.63 -33.67 22.46
N GLY A 1234 -15.58 -33.23 23.72
CA GLY A 1234 -15.80 -34.06 24.91
C GLY A 1234 -14.58 -34.89 25.34
N ASN A 1235 -13.49 -34.93 24.56
CA ASN A 1235 -12.24 -35.57 24.97
C ASN A 1235 -11.28 -34.54 25.56
N ALA A 1236 -10.85 -34.78 26.80
CA ALA A 1236 -9.95 -33.94 27.57
C ALA A 1236 -8.49 -34.45 27.57
N THR A 1237 -8.20 -35.47 26.76
CA THR A 1237 -6.92 -36.19 26.77
C THR A 1237 -6.55 -36.65 25.37
N ALA A 1238 -5.27 -36.64 25.03
CA ALA A 1238 -4.72 -37.29 23.85
C ALA A 1238 -3.31 -37.84 24.12
N THR A 1239 -2.93 -38.87 23.38
CA THR A 1239 -1.57 -39.45 23.47
C THR A 1239 -0.80 -39.15 22.19
N ASP A 1240 0.35 -38.51 22.34
CA ASP A 1240 1.33 -38.35 21.25
C ASP A 1240 2.28 -39.55 21.24
N THR A 1241 2.12 -40.43 20.26
CA THR A 1241 2.94 -41.65 20.12
C THR A 1241 4.16 -41.46 19.19
N THR A 1242 4.52 -40.22 18.87
CA THR A 1242 5.58 -39.90 17.89
C THR A 1242 6.79 -39.22 18.52
N THR A 1243 6.89 -39.26 19.85
CA THR A 1243 7.97 -38.60 20.60
C THR A 1243 9.25 -39.44 20.60
N VAL A 1244 10.39 -38.77 20.75
CA VAL A 1244 11.71 -39.41 20.84
C VAL A 1244 12.21 -39.35 22.27
N ASP A 1245 12.62 -40.50 22.79
CA ASP A 1245 13.17 -40.61 24.16
C ASP A 1245 14.34 -39.64 24.39
N GLY A 1246 14.32 -38.95 25.53
CA GLY A 1246 15.31 -37.93 25.92
C GLY A 1246 15.16 -36.55 25.26
N THR A 1247 14.12 -36.30 24.46
CA THR A 1247 13.83 -35.00 23.83
C THR A 1247 12.74 -34.24 24.58
N GLU A 1248 12.90 -32.92 24.78
CA GLU A 1248 11.95 -32.07 25.49
C GLU A 1248 11.00 -31.37 24.50
N TYR A 1249 9.70 -31.37 24.78
CA TYR A 1249 8.67 -30.83 23.89
C TYR A 1249 7.74 -29.83 24.59
N ASP A 1250 7.32 -28.80 23.86
CA ASP A 1250 6.21 -27.93 24.25
C ASP A 1250 4.93 -28.36 23.52
N TYR A 1251 3.80 -28.37 24.23
CA TYR A 1251 2.48 -28.66 23.66
C TYR A 1251 1.53 -27.47 23.78
N ARG A 1252 0.66 -27.32 22.77
CA ARG A 1252 -0.53 -26.47 22.88
C ARG A 1252 -1.74 -27.19 22.30
N ILE A 1253 -2.91 -26.82 22.80
CA ILE A 1253 -4.19 -27.33 22.34
C ILE A 1253 -4.94 -26.21 21.63
N VAL A 1254 -5.31 -26.44 20.38
CA VAL A 1254 -6.12 -25.53 19.58
C VAL A 1254 -7.55 -26.04 19.59
N THR A 1255 -8.49 -25.21 20.02
CA THR A 1255 -9.91 -25.56 20.04
C THR A 1255 -10.54 -25.13 18.72
N LEU A 1256 -11.21 -26.08 18.06
CA LEU A 1256 -11.94 -25.84 16.83
C LEU A 1256 -13.41 -26.14 17.07
N ASP A 1257 -14.25 -25.22 16.64
CA ASP A 1257 -15.69 -25.37 16.52
C ASP A 1257 -16.04 -26.19 15.28
N THR A 1258 -17.33 -26.47 15.08
CA THR A 1258 -17.89 -27.12 13.90
C THR A 1258 -17.87 -26.23 12.65
N ARG A 1259 -16.99 -25.21 12.59
CA ARG A 1259 -16.77 -24.35 11.41
C ARG A 1259 -16.45 -25.17 10.17
#